data_AF-A0A7S4UGE7-F1
#
_entry.id   AF-A0A7S4UGE7-F1
#
_cell.length_a   1.000
_cell.length_b   1.000
_cell.length_c   1.000
_cell.angle_alpha   90.00
_cell.angle_beta   90.00
_cell.angle_gamma   90.00
#
_symmetry.space_group_name_H-M   'P 1'
#
loop_
_entity.id
_entity.type
_entity.pdbx_description
1 polymer ?
#
loop_
_entity_poly.entity_id
_entity_poly.type
_entity_poly.pdbx_seq_one_letter_code
_entity_poly.pdbx_strand_id
1 'polypeptide(L)'
;MASAGAAALPREPEPAALEAELATLSGPARCGALAMLGLSVGDCVGLPFELGSHRRNRRLADEAVDAGGPQALQRLVPELVVGRLGQHGPGNLAARPYSDDTVCTDLKVAALAECEDLRHRSGFSQQDPGDLLWKCYLAQLLAWAGGPAGGALYQGYGGFTKHLLRPEVGRKAAPTCLDIREGPPGCRTWPEDWFLRHAEGYCAGSDGRGVASYGNGAVMCYVPQVVAAHVRPATSGGLDSRALQRLADTHRHPEARSGAALLDEVLDGVVRGRVASCAELPAAVRNCSQWQSLLTGPLADHPVYPLRHFDSFLAHGDCTEDGALAFVTRLTNLQSPPLQRAPPAGVGDGGGGATMGRLLRTAANWDDEYGGTEGMEGRKLCLPGGEPVRFSQRGLNSVLIALWCCCGAKTTWDWLTRLIYIGGDSDTVGAVCGQIASPLLPPDDVCRAFWRFVGVADCVQRRPCADVTNAAARRYFARILLFCKGRWAELVQYPRLVDPEYPELRAADSSARVLWVDRAFAHGQHGRMEAARKRIAEEAERCGVLKLRRASTSAEALEALQGARHGAEGLDAVVTELHLGRDADAGLELLQIVDSLWEGAIATRPLFCLLTPYHDGQVSSAVRRCPRTCLVRHDRPEQIITAVTEGQCIAARLPEDLPLLPAKA
;
A
#
# COMPACT_ATOMS: atom_id res chain seq x y z
N MET A 1 -28.56 -32.00 19.60
CA MET A 1 -27.44 -31.63 18.71
C MET A 1 -26.36 -31.04 19.60
N ALA A 2 -25.27 -31.77 19.81
CA ALA A 2 -24.11 -31.22 20.52
C ALA A 2 -23.53 -30.10 19.67
N SER A 3 -23.36 -28.90 20.25
CA SER A 3 -22.59 -27.85 19.59
C SER A 3 -21.18 -28.38 19.35
N ALA A 4 -20.81 -28.60 18.10
CA ALA A 4 -19.42 -28.81 17.75
C ALA A 4 -18.64 -27.63 18.33
N GLY A 5 -17.77 -27.90 19.31
CA GLY A 5 -16.94 -26.85 19.93
C GLY A 5 -16.19 -26.15 18.80
N ALA A 6 -16.38 -24.83 18.68
CA ALA A 6 -15.64 -24.04 17.70
C ALA A 6 -14.15 -24.28 17.96
N ALA A 7 -13.46 -24.91 17.00
CA ALA A 7 -12.02 -25.11 17.09
C ALA A 7 -11.36 -23.75 17.30
N ALA A 8 -10.47 -23.66 18.29
CA ALA A 8 -9.72 -22.44 18.52
C ALA A 8 -8.97 -22.06 17.24
N LEU A 9 -9.07 -20.80 16.82
CA LEU A 9 -8.34 -20.29 15.67
C LEU A 9 -6.82 -20.51 15.89
N PRO A 10 -6.08 -20.97 14.87
CA PRO A 10 -4.64 -21.19 15.00
C PRO A 10 -3.92 -19.86 15.27
N ARG A 11 -2.88 -19.90 16.12
CA ARG A 11 -1.96 -18.78 16.31
C ARG A 11 -1.10 -18.60 15.06
N GLU A 12 -0.83 -17.36 14.66
CA GLU A 12 0.02 -17.10 13.50
C GLU A 12 1.46 -17.59 13.75
N PRO A 13 2.08 -18.31 12.79
CA PRO A 13 3.44 -18.85 12.94
C PRO A 13 4.49 -17.76 13.17
N GLU A 14 5.55 -18.06 13.91
CA GLU A 14 6.65 -17.13 14.12
C GLU A 14 7.48 -16.93 12.83
N PRO A 15 8.08 -15.74 12.60
CA PRO A 15 8.84 -15.42 11.38
C PRO A 15 9.89 -16.47 10.99
N ALA A 16 10.69 -16.94 11.94
CA ALA A 16 11.74 -17.93 11.69
C ALA A 16 11.19 -19.28 11.20
N ALA A 17 9.99 -19.68 11.65
CA ALA A 17 9.36 -20.91 11.18
C ALA A 17 8.88 -20.78 9.73
N LEU A 18 8.36 -19.61 9.36
CA LEU A 18 7.93 -19.30 7.99
C LEU A 18 9.11 -19.25 7.02
N GLU A 19 10.22 -18.65 7.42
CA GLU A 19 11.46 -18.62 6.63
C GLU A 19 12.08 -20.01 6.46
N ALA A 20 12.12 -20.80 7.53
CA ALA A 20 12.57 -22.19 7.46
C ALA A 20 11.66 -22.99 6.51
N GLU A 21 10.34 -22.78 6.57
CA GLU A 21 9.39 -23.43 5.68
C GLU A 21 9.56 -23.00 4.21
N LEU A 22 9.79 -21.72 3.95
CA LEU A 22 10.12 -21.19 2.62
C LEU A 22 11.35 -21.89 2.02
N ALA A 23 12.39 -22.12 2.83
CA ALA A 23 13.61 -22.80 2.39
C ALA A 23 13.37 -24.27 1.96
N THR A 24 12.29 -24.91 2.44
CA THR A 24 11.93 -26.29 2.07
C THR A 24 11.15 -26.41 0.75
N LEU A 25 10.71 -25.29 0.17
CA LEU A 25 9.93 -25.31 -1.07
C LEU A 25 10.77 -25.73 -2.28
N SER A 26 10.13 -26.35 -3.27
CA SER A 26 10.75 -26.60 -4.58
C SER A 26 11.12 -25.28 -5.26
N GLY A 27 12.02 -25.31 -6.25
CA GLY A 27 12.45 -24.10 -6.98
C GLY A 27 11.29 -23.22 -7.44
N PRO A 28 10.34 -23.74 -8.26
CA PRO A 28 9.18 -22.98 -8.73
C PRO A 28 8.27 -22.48 -7.60
N ALA A 29 8.00 -23.33 -6.59
CA ALA A 29 7.18 -22.96 -5.44
C ALA A 29 7.81 -21.83 -4.62
N ARG A 30 9.13 -21.91 -4.40
CA ARG A 30 9.92 -20.90 -3.69
C ARG A 30 9.97 -19.59 -4.47
N CYS A 31 10.20 -19.63 -5.78
CA CYS A 31 10.12 -18.44 -6.64
C CYS A 31 8.73 -17.80 -6.55
N GLY A 32 7.67 -18.60 -6.63
CA GLY A 32 6.29 -18.12 -6.48
C GLY A 32 6.03 -17.44 -5.13
N ALA A 33 6.52 -18.03 -4.04
CA ALA A 33 6.41 -17.45 -2.71
C ALA A 33 7.17 -16.12 -2.60
N LEU A 34 8.44 -16.08 -3.03
CA LEU A 34 9.26 -14.86 -3.03
C LEU A 34 8.65 -13.74 -3.89
N ALA A 35 8.05 -14.07 -5.02
CA ALA A 35 7.37 -13.11 -5.86
C ALA A 35 6.12 -12.50 -5.19
N MET A 36 5.33 -13.28 -4.45
CA MET A 36 4.21 -12.76 -3.67
C MET A 36 4.66 -11.93 -2.45
N LEU A 37 5.72 -12.32 -1.76
CA LEU A 37 6.31 -11.50 -0.69
C LEU A 37 6.85 -10.19 -1.24
N GLY A 38 7.56 -10.26 -2.36
CA GLY A 38 8.10 -9.13 -3.10
C GLY A 38 7.05 -8.13 -3.54
N LEU A 39 5.92 -8.63 -4.06
CA LEU A 39 4.75 -7.82 -4.40
C LEU A 39 4.35 -6.93 -3.23
N SER A 40 4.16 -7.52 -2.05
CA SER A 40 3.74 -6.77 -0.86
C SER A 40 4.79 -5.79 -0.36
N VAL A 41 6.08 -6.12 -0.51
CA VAL A 41 7.17 -5.17 -0.24
C VAL A 41 7.06 -3.95 -1.16
N GLY A 42 6.86 -4.18 -2.46
CA GLY A 42 6.79 -3.11 -3.46
C GLY A 42 5.54 -2.24 -3.31
N ASP A 43 4.37 -2.85 -3.09
CA ASP A 43 3.13 -2.18 -2.72
C ASP A 43 3.36 -1.27 -1.50
N CYS A 44 3.82 -1.86 -0.40
CA CYS A 44 4.03 -1.16 0.86
C CYS A 44 5.01 0.02 0.77
N VAL A 45 6.14 -0.15 0.07
CA VAL A 45 7.15 0.90 -0.08
C VAL A 45 6.75 1.94 -1.12
N GLY A 46 6.02 1.54 -2.17
CA GLY A 46 5.56 2.43 -3.22
C GLY A 46 4.41 3.34 -2.79
N LEU A 47 3.54 2.85 -1.90
CA LEU A 47 2.32 3.53 -1.47
C LEU A 47 2.54 4.92 -0.81
N PRO A 48 3.58 5.15 0.02
CA PRO A 48 3.91 6.51 0.48
C PRO A 48 4.35 7.50 -0.60
N PHE A 49 4.57 7.08 -1.85
CA PHE A 49 5.05 7.93 -2.94
C PHE A 49 4.05 8.05 -4.10
N GLU A 50 2.87 7.43 -3.96
CA GLU A 50 1.84 7.34 -4.97
C GLU A 50 1.20 8.72 -5.28
N LEU A 51 1.13 9.06 -6.58
CA LEU A 51 0.32 10.12 -7.18
C LEU A 51 0.44 11.52 -6.52
N GLY A 52 -0.49 12.43 -6.83
CA GLY A 52 -0.48 13.79 -6.31
C GLY A 52 -0.67 13.90 -4.79
N SER A 53 -1.35 12.95 -4.15
CA SER A 53 -1.58 12.93 -2.69
C SER A 53 -0.29 12.86 -1.89
N HIS A 54 0.78 12.27 -2.47
CA HIS A 54 2.06 12.08 -1.80
C HIS A 54 3.23 12.81 -2.46
N ARG A 55 2.95 13.86 -3.26
CA ARG A 55 4.00 14.71 -3.87
C ARG A 55 5.03 15.25 -2.87
N ARG A 56 4.60 15.56 -1.64
CA ARG A 56 5.50 15.98 -0.56
C ARG A 56 6.56 14.91 -0.24
N ASN A 57 6.17 13.65 -0.19
CA ASN A 57 7.07 12.55 0.16
C ASN A 57 8.12 12.31 -0.93
N ARG A 58 7.77 12.50 -2.21
CA ARG A 58 8.75 12.47 -3.31
C ARG A 58 9.80 13.58 -3.18
N ARG A 59 9.36 14.81 -2.86
CA ARG A 59 10.31 15.90 -2.57
C ARG A 59 11.20 15.59 -1.38
N LEU A 60 10.64 15.04 -0.30
CA LEU A 60 11.44 14.61 0.86
C LEU A 60 12.45 13.51 0.48
N ALA A 61 12.09 12.60 -0.43
CA ALA A 61 13.02 11.59 -0.93
C ALA A 61 14.16 12.22 -1.75
N ASP A 62 13.86 13.16 -2.64
CA ASP A 62 14.87 13.91 -3.39
C ASP A 62 15.79 14.68 -2.43
N GLU A 63 15.22 15.43 -1.48
CA GLU A 63 15.95 16.18 -0.44
C GLU A 63 16.83 15.26 0.43
N ALA A 64 16.34 14.07 0.79
CA ALA A 64 17.12 13.08 1.54
C ALA A 64 18.32 12.57 0.73
N VAL A 65 18.13 12.28 -0.56
CA VAL A 65 19.21 11.87 -1.46
C VAL A 65 20.23 13.00 -1.62
N ASP A 66 19.81 14.24 -1.79
CA ASP A 66 20.70 15.39 -1.95
C ASP A 66 21.50 15.68 -0.66
N ALA A 67 20.89 15.54 0.51
CA ALA A 67 21.52 15.84 1.79
C ALA A 67 22.44 14.73 2.32
N GLY A 68 22.09 13.46 2.11
CA GLY A 68 22.76 12.32 2.74
C GLY A 68 22.86 11.06 1.88
N GLY A 69 22.60 11.16 0.58
CA GLY A 69 22.72 10.08 -0.38
C GLY A 69 21.71 8.93 -0.16
N PRO A 70 21.97 7.74 -0.74
CA PRO A 70 21.08 6.58 -0.65
C PRO A 70 20.79 6.12 0.78
N GLN A 71 21.70 6.37 1.72
CA GLN A 71 21.54 5.98 3.14
C GLN A 71 20.48 6.82 3.85
N ALA A 72 20.41 8.13 3.56
CA ALA A 72 19.37 8.99 4.11
C ALA A 72 17.99 8.56 3.58
N LEU A 73 17.89 8.20 2.31
CA LEU A 73 16.65 7.63 1.74
C LEU A 73 16.26 6.31 2.43
N GLN A 74 17.23 5.42 2.70
CA GLN A 74 16.99 4.18 3.45
C GLN A 74 16.43 4.40 4.86
N ARG A 75 16.75 5.52 5.50
CA ARG A 75 16.20 5.87 6.82
C ARG A 75 14.80 6.48 6.71
N LEU A 76 14.58 7.35 5.71
CA LEU A 76 13.30 8.00 5.48
C LEU A 76 12.17 7.01 5.15
N VAL A 77 12.44 6.02 4.30
CA VAL A 77 11.37 5.13 3.77
C VAL A 77 10.65 4.34 4.88
N PRO A 78 11.34 3.62 5.78
CA PRO A 78 10.70 2.97 6.93
C PRO A 78 9.85 3.93 7.77
N GLU A 79 10.29 5.16 8.00
CA GLU A 79 9.53 6.16 8.77
C GLU A 79 8.21 6.53 8.07
N LEU A 80 8.25 6.72 6.74
CA LEU A 80 7.06 7.01 5.95
C LEU A 80 6.08 5.83 5.94
N VAL A 81 6.59 4.59 5.81
CA VAL A 81 5.80 3.37 5.86
C VAL A 81 5.11 3.21 7.23
N VAL A 82 5.87 3.30 8.32
CA VAL A 82 5.32 3.21 9.70
C VAL A 82 4.36 4.35 9.98
N GLY A 83 4.65 5.56 9.48
CA GLY A 83 3.76 6.72 9.61
C GLY A 83 2.36 6.49 9.03
N ARG A 84 2.21 5.62 8.02
CA ARG A 84 0.89 5.28 7.44
C ARG A 84 -0.02 4.55 8.41
N LEU A 85 0.52 3.69 9.26
CA LEU A 85 -0.25 3.00 10.30
C LEU A 85 -0.92 3.98 11.26
N GLY A 86 -0.37 5.19 11.38
CA GLY A 86 -0.86 6.25 12.24
C GLY A 86 -1.99 7.09 11.64
N GLN A 87 -2.23 7.07 10.32
CA GLN A 87 -3.04 8.08 9.63
C GLN A 87 -4.53 8.11 10.02
N HIS A 88 -5.03 7.06 10.67
CA HIS A 88 -6.43 6.92 11.08
C HIS A 88 -6.61 6.73 12.59
N GLY A 89 -5.60 7.12 13.37
CA GLY A 89 -5.68 7.12 14.83
C GLY A 89 -5.50 5.79 15.53
N PRO A 90 -5.33 5.83 16.86
CA PRO A 90 -5.11 4.63 17.67
C PRO A 90 -6.30 3.67 17.64
N GLY A 91 -7.51 4.16 17.36
CA GLY A 91 -8.71 3.33 17.24
C GLY A 91 -8.76 2.45 16.00
N ASN A 92 -7.95 2.74 14.97
CA ASN A 92 -7.93 1.95 13.74
C ASN A 92 -6.95 0.76 13.82
N LEU A 93 -7.40 -0.33 14.45
CA LEU A 93 -6.67 -1.61 14.48
C LEU A 93 -6.54 -2.28 13.10
N ALA A 94 -7.37 -1.86 12.14
CA ALA A 94 -7.35 -2.33 10.76
C ALA A 94 -6.30 -1.59 9.90
N ALA A 95 -5.54 -0.66 10.48
CA ALA A 95 -4.47 0.03 9.78
C ALA A 95 -3.40 -0.97 9.26
N ARG A 96 -2.99 -0.85 8.00
CA ARG A 96 -1.94 -1.64 7.34
C ARG A 96 -0.94 -0.70 6.64
N PRO A 97 0.22 -1.20 6.23
CA PRO A 97 1.19 -0.39 5.51
C PRO A 97 1.12 -0.61 3.98
N TYR A 98 0.24 -1.49 3.50
CA TYR A 98 0.06 -1.90 2.11
C TYR A 98 -1.36 -1.57 1.59
N SER A 99 -1.54 -1.55 0.27
CA SER A 99 -2.76 -1.17 -0.44
C SER A 99 -3.66 -2.36 -0.79
N ASP A 100 -4.58 -2.17 -1.74
CA ASP A 100 -5.40 -3.23 -2.29
C ASP A 100 -4.62 -4.25 -3.14
N ASP A 101 -3.39 -3.97 -3.55
CA ASP A 101 -2.57 -4.88 -4.36
C ASP A 101 -2.22 -6.17 -3.60
N THR A 102 -1.69 -6.02 -2.38
CA THR A 102 -1.41 -7.14 -1.48
C THR A 102 -2.68 -7.91 -1.13
N VAL A 103 -3.78 -7.21 -0.86
CA VAL A 103 -5.05 -7.84 -0.50
C VAL A 103 -5.62 -8.64 -1.69
N CYS A 104 -5.69 -8.04 -2.87
CA CYS A 104 -6.18 -8.72 -4.08
C CYS A 104 -5.34 -9.96 -4.42
N THR A 105 -4.04 -9.94 -4.11
CA THR A 105 -3.17 -11.12 -4.23
C THR A 105 -3.64 -12.25 -3.31
N ASP A 106 -3.91 -11.98 -2.03
CA ASP A 106 -4.46 -12.97 -1.10
C ASP A 106 -5.84 -13.49 -1.54
N LEU A 107 -6.70 -12.59 -2.04
CA LEU A 107 -8.03 -12.95 -2.52
C LEU A 107 -7.97 -13.86 -3.76
N LYS A 108 -7.00 -13.65 -4.66
CA LYS A 108 -6.76 -14.56 -5.80
C LYS A 108 -6.26 -15.92 -5.34
N VAL A 109 -5.33 -15.95 -4.37
CA VAL A 109 -4.84 -17.19 -3.75
C VAL A 109 -6.00 -17.97 -3.12
N ALA A 110 -6.88 -17.30 -2.39
CA ALA A 110 -8.08 -17.90 -1.81
C ALA A 110 -9.05 -18.41 -2.89
N ALA A 111 -9.32 -17.61 -3.92
CA ALA A 111 -10.24 -17.96 -5.01
C ALA A 111 -9.77 -19.17 -5.81
N LEU A 112 -8.46 -19.29 -6.07
CA LEU A 112 -7.87 -20.45 -6.75
C LEU A 112 -8.06 -21.73 -5.93
N ALA A 113 -7.75 -21.66 -4.63
CA ALA A 113 -7.89 -22.80 -3.72
C ALA A 113 -9.36 -23.23 -3.56
N GLU A 114 -10.27 -22.26 -3.44
CA GLU A 114 -11.71 -22.51 -3.31
C GLU A 114 -12.31 -23.05 -4.61
N CYS A 115 -11.96 -22.47 -5.76
CA CYS A 115 -12.42 -22.96 -7.06
C CYS A 115 -12.04 -24.43 -7.24
N GLU A 116 -10.80 -24.79 -6.91
CA GLU A 116 -10.34 -26.16 -7.02
C GLU A 116 -11.10 -27.10 -6.07
N ASP A 117 -11.33 -26.71 -4.81
CA ASP A 117 -12.15 -27.51 -3.87
C ASP A 117 -13.58 -27.71 -4.38
N LEU A 118 -14.20 -26.65 -4.91
CA LEU A 118 -15.57 -26.70 -5.43
C LEU A 118 -15.70 -27.61 -6.65
N ARG A 119 -14.73 -27.63 -7.56
CA ARG A 119 -14.78 -28.45 -8.79
C ARG A 119 -14.93 -29.94 -8.52
N HIS A 120 -14.41 -30.43 -7.39
CA HIS A 120 -14.52 -31.83 -6.98
C HIS A 120 -15.89 -32.18 -6.37
N ARG A 121 -16.75 -31.19 -6.15
CA ARG A 121 -18.11 -31.37 -5.64
C ARG A 121 -19.09 -31.57 -6.79
N SER A 122 -20.01 -32.52 -6.65
CA SER A 122 -20.95 -32.94 -7.71
C SER A 122 -21.72 -31.79 -8.36
N GLY A 123 -22.12 -30.77 -7.57
CA GLY A 123 -22.88 -29.60 -8.05
C GLY A 123 -22.11 -28.58 -8.89
N PHE A 124 -20.78 -28.63 -8.91
CA PHE A 124 -19.94 -27.66 -9.63
C PHE A 124 -19.05 -28.30 -10.71
N SER A 125 -18.96 -29.64 -10.73
CA SER A 125 -18.13 -30.40 -11.67
C SER A 125 -18.39 -30.13 -13.17
N GLN A 126 -19.58 -29.63 -13.51
CA GLN A 126 -19.99 -29.33 -14.90
C GLN A 126 -19.84 -27.85 -15.29
N GLN A 127 -19.46 -26.96 -14.35
CA GLN A 127 -19.29 -25.53 -14.67
C GLN A 127 -17.98 -25.30 -15.42
N ASP A 128 -17.96 -24.30 -16.31
CA ASP A 128 -16.72 -23.82 -16.91
C ASP A 128 -15.74 -23.39 -15.80
N PRO A 129 -14.51 -23.93 -15.75
CA PRO A 129 -13.57 -23.64 -14.68
C PRO A 129 -13.20 -22.15 -14.58
N GLY A 130 -13.15 -21.42 -15.70
CA GLY A 130 -12.88 -19.99 -15.72
C GLY A 130 -14.01 -19.19 -15.10
N ASP A 131 -15.26 -19.49 -15.47
CA ASP A 131 -16.43 -18.84 -14.88
C ASP A 131 -16.58 -19.15 -13.39
N LEU A 132 -16.29 -20.39 -12.97
CA LEU A 132 -16.30 -20.75 -11.56
C LEU A 132 -15.20 -20.00 -10.78
N LEU A 133 -13.99 -19.93 -11.32
CA LEU A 133 -12.89 -19.17 -10.70
C LEU A 133 -13.22 -17.69 -10.57
N TRP A 134 -13.83 -17.10 -11.61
CA TRP A 134 -14.27 -15.71 -11.57
C TRP A 134 -15.31 -15.45 -10.48
N LYS A 135 -16.29 -16.35 -10.33
CA LYS A 135 -17.28 -16.28 -9.24
C LYS A 135 -16.62 -16.37 -7.87
N CYS A 136 -15.66 -17.29 -7.68
CA CYS A 136 -14.91 -17.40 -6.43
C CYS A 136 -14.15 -16.11 -6.13
N TYR A 137 -13.49 -15.51 -7.13
CA TYR A 137 -12.76 -14.27 -6.93
C TYR A 137 -13.66 -13.08 -6.56
N LEU A 138 -14.80 -12.95 -7.24
CA LEU A 138 -15.80 -11.92 -6.89
C LEU A 138 -16.40 -12.15 -5.50
N ALA A 139 -16.61 -13.41 -5.09
CA ALA A 139 -17.03 -13.76 -3.73
C ALA A 139 -16.02 -13.28 -2.69
N GLN A 140 -14.72 -13.48 -2.93
CA GLN A 140 -13.65 -13.02 -2.05
C GLN A 140 -13.58 -11.49 -1.96
N LEU A 141 -13.73 -10.78 -3.08
CA LEU A 141 -13.80 -9.30 -3.10
C LEU A 141 -15.02 -8.75 -2.34
N LEU A 142 -16.19 -9.39 -2.48
CA LEU A 142 -17.40 -9.01 -1.75
C LEU A 142 -17.26 -9.27 -0.24
N ALA A 143 -16.66 -10.41 0.14
CA ALA A 143 -16.38 -10.71 1.54
C ALA A 143 -15.43 -9.68 2.18
N TRP A 144 -14.48 -9.17 1.41
CA TRP A 144 -13.61 -8.09 1.86
C TRP A 144 -14.36 -6.76 2.05
N ALA A 145 -15.24 -6.37 1.12
CA ALA A 145 -16.00 -5.13 1.21
C ALA A 145 -17.14 -5.16 2.25
N GLY A 146 -17.81 -6.30 2.41
CA GLY A 146 -19.02 -6.47 3.23
C GLY A 146 -18.82 -7.28 4.52
N GLY A 147 -17.60 -7.77 4.79
CA GLY A 147 -17.30 -8.61 5.95
C GLY A 147 -17.37 -7.88 7.30
N PRO A 148 -17.04 -8.57 8.42
CA PRO A 148 -17.16 -8.03 9.78
C PRO A 148 -16.35 -6.74 10.02
N ALA A 149 -15.30 -6.51 9.22
CA ALA A 149 -14.53 -5.27 9.24
C ALA A 149 -15.21 -4.09 8.51
N GLY A 150 -16.35 -4.28 7.85
CA GLY A 150 -17.11 -3.21 7.17
C GLY A 150 -16.34 -2.45 6.09
N GLY A 151 -15.33 -3.09 5.48
CA GLY A 151 -14.41 -2.43 4.56
C GLY A 151 -13.37 -1.53 5.21
N ALA A 152 -13.22 -1.54 6.55
CA ALA A 152 -12.17 -0.80 7.26
C ALA A 152 -10.75 -1.30 6.95
N LEU A 153 -10.63 -2.49 6.35
CA LEU A 153 -9.39 -3.06 5.83
C LEU A 153 -9.06 -2.57 4.42
N TYR A 154 -9.90 -1.71 3.83
CA TYR A 154 -9.60 -1.07 2.56
C TYR A 154 -8.62 0.07 2.79
N GLN A 155 -7.43 -0.06 2.24
CA GLN A 155 -6.33 0.89 2.38
C GLN A 155 -5.87 1.30 0.98
N GLY A 156 -5.77 2.60 0.72
CA GLY A 156 -5.35 3.13 -0.58
C GLY A 156 -6.45 3.85 -1.36
N TYR A 157 -6.07 4.39 -2.52
CA TYR A 157 -6.91 5.23 -3.36
C TYR A 157 -7.69 4.46 -4.44
N GLY A 158 -7.62 3.12 -4.46
CA GLY A 158 -8.14 2.23 -5.49
C GLY A 158 -9.60 2.49 -5.89
N GLY A 159 -9.81 3.50 -6.73
CA GLY A 159 -11.13 3.91 -7.17
C GLY A 159 -11.82 2.78 -7.91
N PHE A 160 -11.07 2.03 -8.71
CA PHE A 160 -11.59 0.91 -9.50
C PHE A 160 -12.26 -0.16 -8.62
N THR A 161 -11.53 -0.74 -7.67
CA THR A 161 -12.04 -1.81 -6.80
C THR A 161 -13.20 -1.29 -5.95
N LYS A 162 -13.12 -0.04 -5.46
CA LYS A 162 -14.21 0.61 -4.73
C LYS A 162 -15.47 0.78 -5.58
N HIS A 163 -15.34 1.18 -6.85
CA HIS A 163 -16.47 1.36 -7.76
C HIS A 163 -17.08 0.03 -8.20
N LEU A 164 -16.25 -0.99 -8.46
CA LEU A 164 -16.70 -2.36 -8.69
C LEU A 164 -17.55 -2.87 -7.51
N LEU A 165 -17.10 -2.64 -6.28
CA LEU A 165 -17.76 -3.12 -5.06
C LEU A 165 -18.88 -2.20 -4.55
N ARG A 166 -19.05 -1.02 -5.15
CA ARG A 166 -20.10 -0.04 -4.79
C ARG A 166 -20.70 0.58 -6.06
N PRO A 167 -21.48 -0.20 -6.84
CA PRO A 167 -21.99 0.25 -8.12
C PRO A 167 -22.86 1.52 -8.02
N GLU A 168 -23.69 1.69 -6.98
CA GLU A 168 -24.59 2.85 -6.88
C GLU A 168 -23.95 4.08 -6.21
N VAL A 169 -23.90 5.21 -6.93
CA VAL A 169 -23.51 6.52 -6.38
C VAL A 169 -24.52 6.92 -5.31
N GLY A 170 -24.13 6.84 -4.04
CA GLY A 170 -24.95 7.26 -2.89
C GLY A 170 -25.40 6.14 -1.95
N ARG A 171 -25.27 4.85 -2.34
CA ARG A 171 -25.42 3.76 -1.37
C ARG A 171 -24.11 3.58 -0.61
N LYS A 172 -24.18 3.64 0.73
CA LYS A 172 -23.03 3.37 1.61
C LYS A 172 -22.72 1.89 1.77
N ALA A 173 -23.67 1.01 1.44
CA ALA A 173 -23.56 -0.44 1.63
C ALA A 173 -23.06 -1.15 0.36
N ALA A 174 -22.17 -2.12 0.54
CA ALA A 174 -21.77 -3.06 -0.51
C ALA A 174 -22.99 -3.92 -0.94
N PRO A 175 -22.98 -4.48 -2.16
CA PRO A 175 -23.96 -5.47 -2.61
C PRO A 175 -24.21 -6.56 -1.57
N THR A 176 -25.47 -6.84 -1.27
CA THR A 176 -25.85 -8.00 -0.44
C THR A 176 -25.49 -9.28 -1.19
N CYS A 177 -24.89 -10.22 -0.47
CA CYS A 177 -24.60 -11.56 -0.97
C CYS A 177 -25.64 -12.55 -0.44
N LEU A 178 -25.92 -13.61 -1.20
CA LEU A 178 -26.70 -14.72 -0.69
C LEU A 178 -25.86 -15.50 0.34
N ASP A 179 -26.43 -15.68 1.53
CA ASP A 179 -25.85 -16.52 2.58
C ASP A 179 -25.94 -17.97 2.11
N ILE A 180 -24.80 -18.60 1.82
CA ILE A 180 -24.79 -19.99 1.38
C ILE A 180 -25.06 -20.86 2.61
N ARG A 181 -26.35 -21.14 2.87
CA ARG A 181 -26.80 -21.94 4.03
C ARG A 181 -26.21 -23.36 4.09
N GLU A 182 -25.60 -23.83 3.00
CA GLU A 182 -24.94 -25.14 2.85
C GLU A 182 -23.55 -25.04 2.14
N GLY A 183 -22.80 -23.96 2.36
CA GLY A 183 -21.51 -23.71 1.69
C GLY A 183 -20.27 -24.23 2.44
N PRO A 184 -19.10 -24.39 1.76
CA PRO A 184 -17.83 -24.64 2.43
C PRO A 184 -17.50 -23.58 3.50
N PRO A 185 -16.71 -23.92 4.54
CA PRO A 185 -16.07 -22.92 5.39
C PRO A 185 -15.23 -21.97 4.51
N GLY A 186 -15.48 -20.66 4.57
CA GLY A 186 -14.65 -19.64 3.91
C GLY A 186 -15.41 -18.66 3.01
N CYS A 187 -16.53 -19.08 2.40
CA CYS A 187 -17.38 -18.20 1.57
C CYS A 187 -18.84 -18.29 2.00
N ARG A 188 -19.23 -17.41 2.93
CA ARG A 188 -20.64 -17.17 3.29
C ARG A 188 -21.37 -16.30 2.27
N THR A 189 -20.73 -15.96 1.16
CA THR A 189 -21.19 -14.92 0.23
C THR A 189 -21.00 -15.37 -1.20
N TRP A 190 -22.07 -15.75 -1.90
CA TRP A 190 -22.01 -16.01 -3.34
C TRP A 190 -22.48 -14.77 -4.12
N PRO A 191 -21.78 -14.37 -5.21
CA PRO A 191 -22.20 -13.23 -6.00
C PRO A 191 -23.52 -13.52 -6.71
N GLU A 192 -24.47 -12.59 -6.62
CA GLU A 192 -25.74 -12.65 -7.36
C GLU A 192 -25.54 -12.36 -8.86
N ASP A 193 -26.43 -12.88 -9.70
CA ASP A 193 -26.32 -12.75 -11.16
C ASP A 193 -26.25 -11.30 -11.66
N TRP A 194 -26.93 -10.37 -10.98
CA TRP A 194 -26.87 -8.96 -11.36
C TRP A 194 -25.48 -8.37 -11.08
N PHE A 195 -24.81 -8.80 -10.00
CA PHE A 195 -23.48 -8.34 -9.65
C PHE A 195 -22.45 -8.92 -10.62
N LEU A 196 -22.61 -10.20 -11.01
CA LEU A 196 -21.80 -10.79 -12.08
C LEU A 196 -21.91 -9.98 -13.37
N ARG A 197 -23.13 -9.66 -13.83
CA ARG A 197 -23.33 -8.81 -15.03
C ARG A 197 -22.72 -7.43 -14.87
N HIS A 198 -22.84 -6.82 -13.69
CA HIS A 198 -22.20 -5.54 -13.40
C HIS A 198 -20.67 -5.64 -13.49
N ALA A 199 -20.07 -6.61 -12.81
CA ALA A 199 -18.63 -6.83 -12.82
C ALA A 199 -18.09 -7.08 -14.23
N GLU A 200 -18.79 -7.90 -15.03
CA GLU A 200 -18.47 -8.11 -16.45
C GLU A 200 -18.46 -6.79 -17.23
N GLY A 201 -19.52 -6.00 -17.11
CA GLY A 201 -19.64 -4.72 -17.81
C GLY A 201 -18.62 -3.67 -17.34
N TYR A 202 -18.36 -3.62 -16.03
CA TYR A 202 -17.42 -2.69 -15.42
C TYR A 202 -15.98 -3.00 -15.84
N CYS A 203 -15.56 -4.26 -15.73
CA CYS A 203 -14.22 -4.70 -16.11
C CYS A 203 -13.98 -4.63 -17.63
N ALA A 204 -15.04 -4.70 -18.43
CA ALA A 204 -15.01 -4.48 -19.88
C ALA A 204 -14.99 -2.98 -20.27
N GLY A 205 -15.22 -2.06 -19.33
CA GLY A 205 -15.37 -0.63 -19.60
C GLY A 205 -16.65 -0.27 -20.36
N SER A 206 -17.62 -1.18 -20.42
CA SER A 206 -18.87 -1.01 -21.19
C SER A 206 -20.03 -0.44 -20.38
N ASP A 207 -19.85 -0.18 -19.08
CA ASP A 207 -20.93 0.25 -18.18
C ASP A 207 -21.22 1.76 -18.19
N GLY A 208 -20.45 2.53 -18.97
CA GLY A 208 -20.65 3.97 -19.17
C GLY A 208 -20.35 4.84 -17.94
N ARG A 209 -19.87 4.28 -16.82
CA ARG A 209 -19.64 5.03 -15.56
C ARG A 209 -18.29 5.76 -15.50
N GLY A 210 -17.58 5.82 -16.62
CA GLY A 210 -16.59 6.87 -16.88
C GLY A 210 -15.28 6.82 -16.09
N VAL A 211 -14.98 5.73 -15.38
CA VAL A 211 -13.63 5.49 -14.83
C VAL A 211 -13.06 4.27 -15.54
N ALA A 212 -12.58 4.46 -16.77
CA ALA A 212 -11.74 3.46 -17.40
C ALA A 212 -10.48 3.32 -16.54
N SER A 213 -10.40 2.26 -15.74
CA SER A 213 -9.11 1.87 -15.19
C SER A 213 -8.28 1.36 -16.35
N TYR A 214 -7.16 2.04 -16.63
CA TYR A 214 -6.34 1.77 -17.81
C TYR A 214 -5.45 0.53 -17.66
N GLY A 215 -5.78 -0.37 -16.71
CA GLY A 215 -5.29 -1.74 -16.73
C GLY A 215 -4.43 -2.18 -15.56
N ASN A 216 -4.18 -1.32 -14.58
CA ASN A 216 -3.26 -1.65 -13.49
C ASN A 216 -3.68 -2.89 -12.70
N GLY A 217 -4.98 -3.08 -12.47
CA GLY A 217 -5.46 -4.31 -11.81
C GLY A 217 -5.35 -5.60 -12.62
N ALA A 218 -5.07 -5.54 -13.92
CA ALA A 218 -4.71 -6.73 -14.67
C ALA A 218 -3.28 -7.20 -14.37
N VAL A 219 -2.38 -6.34 -13.87
CA VAL A 219 -0.95 -6.65 -13.68
C VAL A 219 -0.48 -6.61 -12.22
N MET A 220 -1.12 -5.83 -11.35
CA MET A 220 -0.66 -5.58 -9.98
C MET A 220 -0.56 -6.83 -9.10
N CYS A 221 -1.41 -7.83 -9.34
CA CYS A 221 -1.46 -9.10 -8.59
C CYS A 221 -1.51 -10.31 -9.53
N TYR A 222 -0.53 -10.43 -10.43
CA TYR A 222 -0.53 -11.44 -11.48
C TYR A 222 0.03 -12.79 -11.05
N VAL A 223 1.02 -12.80 -10.16
CA VAL A 223 1.79 -13.99 -9.78
C VAL A 223 0.94 -15.20 -9.32
N PRO A 224 -0.21 -15.07 -8.61
CA PRO A 224 -0.96 -16.25 -8.17
C PRO A 224 -1.37 -17.18 -9.32
N GLN A 225 -1.78 -16.62 -10.46
CA GLN A 225 -2.19 -17.45 -11.60
C GLN A 225 -1.00 -18.15 -12.28
N VAL A 226 0.17 -17.52 -12.35
CA VAL A 226 1.39 -18.16 -12.87
C VAL A 226 1.81 -19.29 -11.96
N VAL A 227 1.81 -19.06 -10.65
CA VAL A 227 2.21 -20.04 -9.65
C VAL A 227 1.25 -21.23 -9.65
N ALA A 228 -0.07 -21.01 -9.69
CA ALA A 228 -1.06 -22.09 -9.77
C ALA A 228 -0.88 -23.02 -10.99
N ALA A 229 -0.35 -22.50 -12.10
CA ALA A 229 -0.05 -23.34 -13.27
C ALA A 229 1.05 -24.39 -12.96
N HIS A 230 1.95 -24.09 -12.02
CA HIS A 230 3.16 -24.87 -11.70
C HIS A 230 3.07 -25.69 -10.40
N VAL A 231 2.39 -25.17 -9.38
CA VAL A 231 2.19 -25.85 -8.09
C VAL A 231 0.76 -26.34 -8.00
N ARG A 232 0.52 -27.51 -8.59
CA ARG A 232 -0.79 -28.16 -8.59
C ARG A 232 -0.89 -29.15 -7.42
N PRO A 233 -2.08 -29.33 -6.81
CA PRO A 233 -2.32 -30.45 -5.92
C PRO A 233 -2.05 -31.78 -6.64
N ALA A 234 -1.43 -32.74 -5.96
CA ALA A 234 -1.06 -34.04 -6.55
C ALA A 234 -2.26 -34.85 -7.07
N THR A 235 -3.48 -34.49 -6.68
CA THR A 235 -4.72 -35.25 -6.92
C THR A 235 -5.62 -34.65 -8.01
N SER A 236 -5.23 -33.58 -8.70
CA SER A 236 -6.13 -32.93 -9.66
C SER A 236 -5.54 -32.67 -11.06
N GLY A 237 -6.44 -32.62 -12.05
CA GLY A 237 -6.11 -32.19 -13.43
C GLY A 237 -5.71 -30.71 -13.53
N GLY A 238 -5.85 -29.95 -12.45
CA GLY A 238 -5.55 -28.52 -12.36
C GLY A 238 -6.55 -27.63 -13.09
N LEU A 239 -6.44 -26.32 -12.86
CA LEU A 239 -7.03 -25.29 -13.71
C LEU A 239 -6.17 -25.14 -14.96
N ASP A 240 -6.79 -25.06 -16.14
CA ASP A 240 -6.05 -24.81 -17.37
C ASP A 240 -5.66 -23.33 -17.49
N SER A 241 -4.79 -23.02 -18.46
CA SER A 241 -4.31 -21.65 -18.68
C SER A 241 -5.43 -20.67 -19.01
N ARG A 242 -6.50 -21.13 -19.67
CA ARG A 242 -7.65 -20.29 -20.03
C ARG A 242 -8.45 -19.89 -18.80
N ALA A 243 -8.67 -20.81 -17.87
CA ALA A 243 -9.33 -20.53 -16.60
C ALA A 243 -8.49 -19.55 -15.77
N LEU A 244 -7.18 -19.77 -15.67
CA LEU A 244 -6.25 -18.92 -14.93
C LEU A 244 -6.20 -17.47 -15.47
N GLN A 245 -6.23 -17.30 -16.79
CA GLN A 245 -6.28 -15.98 -17.44
C GLN A 245 -7.50 -15.15 -17.03
N ARG A 246 -8.57 -15.79 -16.56
CA ARG A 246 -9.78 -15.10 -16.11
C ARG A 246 -9.53 -14.17 -14.92
N LEU A 247 -8.49 -14.41 -14.12
CA LEU A 247 -8.11 -13.52 -13.01
C LEU A 247 -7.48 -12.19 -13.48
N ALA A 248 -7.04 -12.11 -14.74
CA ALA A 248 -6.57 -10.86 -15.35
C ALA A 248 -7.71 -10.04 -15.97
N ASP A 249 -8.89 -10.64 -16.16
CA ASP A 249 -10.06 -9.99 -16.76
C ASP A 249 -10.77 -8.98 -15.83
N THR A 250 -10.17 -8.65 -14.68
CA THR A 250 -10.54 -7.46 -13.89
C THR A 250 -10.37 -6.20 -14.72
N HIS A 251 -9.48 -6.20 -15.73
CA HIS A 251 -9.33 -5.11 -16.68
C HIS A 251 -9.15 -5.66 -18.10
N ARG A 252 -10.13 -5.42 -18.96
CA ARG A 252 -10.13 -6.00 -20.32
C ARG A 252 -9.68 -5.01 -21.39
N HIS A 253 -9.11 -3.87 -20.99
CA HIS A 253 -8.53 -2.94 -21.94
C HIS A 253 -7.44 -3.65 -22.77
N PRO A 254 -7.39 -3.49 -24.11
CA PRO A 254 -6.42 -4.22 -24.95
C PRO A 254 -4.96 -4.03 -24.51
N GLU A 255 -4.64 -2.83 -24.04
CA GLU A 255 -3.30 -2.47 -23.55
C GLU A 255 -2.99 -3.14 -22.21
N ALA A 256 -3.99 -3.25 -21.33
CA ALA A 256 -3.89 -3.97 -20.06
C ALA A 256 -3.60 -5.46 -20.31
N ARG A 257 -4.30 -6.05 -21.27
CA ARG A 257 -4.09 -7.44 -21.70
C ARG A 257 -2.70 -7.65 -22.29
N SER A 258 -2.19 -6.68 -23.05
CA SER A 258 -0.84 -6.74 -23.62
C SER A 258 0.22 -6.67 -22.52
N GLY A 259 0.05 -5.80 -21.53
CA GLY A 259 0.92 -5.75 -20.33
C GLY A 259 0.86 -7.04 -19.51
N ALA A 260 -0.35 -7.57 -19.27
CA ALA A 260 -0.57 -8.82 -18.56
C ALA A 260 0.05 -10.03 -19.28
N ALA A 261 -0.05 -10.11 -20.62
CA ALA A 261 0.56 -11.17 -21.40
C ALA A 261 2.10 -11.11 -21.36
N LEU A 262 2.69 -9.91 -21.48
CA LEU A 262 4.12 -9.74 -21.31
C LEU A 262 4.59 -10.16 -19.91
N LEU A 263 3.85 -9.74 -18.88
CA LEU A 263 4.15 -10.10 -17.49
C LEU A 263 4.03 -11.62 -17.24
N ASP A 264 3.02 -12.27 -17.81
CA ASP A 264 2.84 -13.74 -17.76
C ASP A 264 4.06 -14.47 -18.31
N GLU A 265 4.52 -14.09 -19.52
CA GLU A 265 5.68 -14.75 -20.16
C GLU A 265 6.98 -14.53 -19.37
N VAL A 266 7.19 -13.32 -18.84
CA VAL A 266 8.36 -13.01 -18.00
C VAL A 266 8.31 -13.79 -16.69
N LEU A 267 7.19 -13.76 -15.96
CA LEU A 267 7.04 -14.46 -14.68
C LEU A 267 7.13 -15.98 -14.85
N ASP A 268 6.56 -16.56 -15.92
CA ASP A 268 6.73 -17.97 -16.23
C ASP A 268 8.19 -18.33 -16.50
N GLY A 269 8.92 -17.46 -17.22
CA GLY A 269 10.37 -17.57 -17.39
C GLY A 269 11.13 -17.63 -16.05
N VAL A 270 10.80 -16.71 -15.14
CA VAL A 270 11.40 -16.63 -13.80
C VAL A 270 11.05 -17.84 -12.93
N VAL A 271 9.77 -18.20 -12.84
CA VAL A 271 9.29 -19.32 -12.00
C VAL A 271 9.85 -20.67 -12.47
N ARG A 272 10.03 -20.85 -13.78
CA ARG A 272 10.67 -22.05 -14.34
C ARG A 272 12.21 -22.04 -14.24
N GLY A 273 12.82 -20.97 -13.74
CA GLY A 273 14.27 -20.83 -13.66
C GLY A 273 14.97 -20.63 -15.01
N ARG A 274 14.23 -20.16 -16.05
CA ARG A 274 14.82 -19.76 -17.34
C ARG A 274 15.52 -18.40 -17.28
N VAL A 275 15.19 -17.61 -16.26
CA VAL A 275 15.86 -16.37 -15.89
C VAL A 275 16.43 -16.59 -14.49
N ALA A 276 17.75 -16.55 -14.34
CA ALA A 276 18.42 -16.87 -13.08
C ALA A 276 18.74 -15.63 -12.24
N SER A 277 18.79 -14.44 -12.86
CA SER A 277 19.10 -13.20 -12.15
C SER A 277 18.47 -11.98 -12.82
N CYS A 278 18.34 -10.88 -12.07
CA CYS A 278 17.89 -9.60 -12.61
C CYS A 278 18.78 -9.04 -13.74
N ALA A 279 20.04 -9.48 -13.84
CA ALA A 279 20.95 -9.08 -14.92
C ALA A 279 20.58 -9.71 -16.28
N GLU A 280 19.87 -10.84 -16.27
CA GLU A 280 19.42 -11.54 -17.48
C GLU A 280 18.07 -11.03 -18.00
N LEU A 281 17.33 -10.25 -17.19
CA LEU A 281 16.01 -9.72 -17.55
C LEU A 281 16.00 -8.99 -18.90
N PRO A 282 16.96 -8.11 -19.24
CA PRO A 282 16.93 -7.42 -20.54
C PRO A 282 16.91 -8.38 -21.73
N ALA A 283 17.77 -9.40 -21.71
CA ALA A 283 17.84 -10.41 -22.76
C ALA A 283 16.60 -11.31 -22.76
N ALA A 284 16.12 -11.72 -21.57
CA ALA A 284 14.94 -12.54 -21.43
C ALA A 284 13.69 -11.85 -22.00
N VAL A 285 13.46 -10.58 -21.65
CA VAL A 285 12.33 -9.79 -22.15
C VAL A 285 12.41 -9.62 -23.66
N ARG A 286 13.60 -9.32 -24.22
CA ARG A 286 13.76 -9.19 -25.67
C ARG A 286 13.45 -10.49 -26.41
N ASN A 287 13.67 -11.64 -25.79
CA ASN A 287 13.35 -12.94 -26.38
C ASN A 287 11.89 -13.35 -26.17
N CYS A 288 11.09 -12.61 -25.39
CA CYS A 288 9.68 -12.90 -25.20
C CYS A 288 8.90 -12.69 -26.50
N SER A 289 8.04 -13.65 -26.82
CA SER A 289 7.12 -13.55 -27.96
C SER A 289 6.17 -12.35 -27.82
N GLN A 290 5.70 -12.06 -26.61
CA GLN A 290 4.83 -10.91 -26.34
C GLN A 290 5.56 -9.58 -26.54
N TRP A 291 6.85 -9.49 -26.20
CA TRP A 291 7.65 -8.29 -26.47
C TRP A 291 7.81 -8.03 -27.97
N GLN A 292 8.14 -9.08 -28.74
CA GLN A 292 8.24 -8.97 -30.19
C GLN A 292 6.90 -8.56 -30.82
N SER A 293 5.78 -9.13 -30.35
CA SER A 293 4.44 -8.74 -30.79
C SER A 293 4.11 -7.27 -30.48
N LEU A 294 4.57 -6.72 -29.36
CA LEU A 294 4.40 -5.31 -29.02
C LEU A 294 5.16 -4.40 -29.99
N LEU A 295 6.38 -4.78 -30.38
CA LEU A 295 7.24 -4.00 -31.28
C LEU A 295 6.78 -4.02 -32.74
N THR A 296 6.13 -5.09 -33.18
CA THR A 296 5.58 -5.20 -34.55
C THR A 296 4.10 -4.83 -34.63
N GLY A 297 3.46 -4.64 -33.47
CA GLY A 297 2.02 -4.42 -33.35
C GLY A 297 1.61 -2.94 -33.39
N PRO A 298 0.31 -2.66 -33.25
CA PRO A 298 -0.23 -1.30 -33.32
C PRO A 298 0.23 -0.38 -32.17
N LEU A 299 0.72 -0.95 -31.06
CA LEU A 299 1.19 -0.17 -29.91
C LEU A 299 2.61 0.37 -30.10
N ALA A 300 3.39 -0.15 -31.04
CA ALA A 300 4.79 0.20 -31.26
C ALA A 300 5.03 1.71 -31.49
N ASP A 301 4.07 2.36 -32.16
CA ASP A 301 4.11 3.78 -32.53
C ASP A 301 3.07 4.63 -31.79
N HIS A 302 2.38 4.04 -30.83
CA HIS A 302 1.38 4.74 -30.05
C HIS A 302 2.06 5.81 -29.16
N PRO A 303 1.54 7.05 -29.10
CA PRO A 303 2.23 8.18 -28.49
C PRO A 303 2.45 8.05 -26.97
N VAL A 304 1.74 7.13 -26.31
CA VAL A 304 1.81 6.91 -24.86
C VAL A 304 2.81 5.83 -24.46
N TYR A 305 3.23 4.95 -25.38
CA TYR A 305 4.09 3.82 -25.04
C TYR A 305 5.52 4.04 -25.53
N PRO A 306 6.53 4.11 -24.65
CA PRO A 306 7.91 4.33 -25.07
C PRO A 306 8.57 3.04 -25.59
N LEU A 307 7.86 2.17 -26.33
CA LEU A 307 8.33 0.81 -26.65
C LEU A 307 9.68 0.77 -27.38
N ARG A 308 9.88 1.62 -28.40
CA ARG A 308 11.15 1.70 -29.14
C ARG A 308 12.32 2.17 -28.25
N HIS A 309 12.05 3.12 -27.35
CA HIS A 309 13.06 3.62 -26.40
C HIS A 309 13.39 2.56 -25.36
N PHE A 310 12.37 1.82 -24.92
CA PHE A 310 12.53 0.71 -23.99
C PHE A 310 13.30 -0.45 -24.63
N ASP A 311 13.06 -0.78 -25.90
CA ASP A 311 13.84 -1.79 -26.62
C ASP A 311 15.33 -1.41 -26.72
N SER A 312 15.60 -0.12 -26.98
CA SER A 312 16.97 0.42 -26.94
C SER A 312 17.61 0.24 -25.56
N PHE A 313 16.87 0.54 -24.49
CA PHE A 313 17.32 0.27 -23.11
C PHE A 313 17.61 -1.22 -22.88
N LEU A 314 16.73 -2.13 -23.30
CA LEU A 314 16.95 -3.57 -23.12
C LEU A 314 18.16 -4.07 -23.94
N ALA A 315 18.44 -3.46 -25.09
CA ALA A 315 19.52 -3.86 -25.99
C ALA A 315 20.88 -3.28 -25.60
N HIS A 316 20.91 -2.03 -25.14
CA HIS A 316 22.13 -1.24 -24.97
C HIS A 316 22.36 -0.77 -23.53
N GLY A 317 21.44 -1.07 -22.62
CA GLY A 317 21.47 -0.65 -21.23
C GLY A 317 20.93 0.76 -21.00
N ASP A 318 20.66 1.57 -22.03
CA ASP A 318 19.96 2.87 -21.93
C ASP A 318 19.34 3.26 -23.28
N CYS A 319 18.46 4.27 -23.27
CA CYS A 319 17.98 4.93 -24.48
C CYS A 319 18.78 6.22 -24.76
N THR A 320 18.68 6.77 -25.97
CA THR A 320 19.36 8.02 -26.33
C THR A 320 18.63 9.23 -25.74
N GLU A 321 19.39 10.27 -25.38
CA GLU A 321 18.81 11.51 -24.83
C GLU A 321 17.86 12.19 -25.83
N ASP A 322 18.25 12.27 -27.10
CA ASP A 322 17.41 12.81 -28.18
C ASP A 322 16.12 12.00 -28.35
N GLY A 323 16.18 10.68 -28.24
CA GLY A 323 15.01 9.82 -28.31
C GLY A 323 14.08 10.06 -27.13
N ALA A 324 14.65 10.12 -25.92
CA ALA A 324 13.87 10.39 -24.73
C ALA A 324 13.18 11.75 -24.78
N LEU A 325 13.91 12.79 -25.20
CA LEU A 325 13.37 14.13 -25.40
C LEU A 325 12.26 14.13 -26.46
N ALA A 326 12.47 13.47 -27.59
CA ALA A 326 11.48 13.38 -28.65
C ALA A 326 10.20 12.65 -28.22
N PHE A 327 10.31 11.63 -27.36
CA PHE A 327 9.16 10.96 -26.77
C PHE A 327 8.38 11.90 -25.86
N VAL A 328 9.03 12.54 -24.88
CA VAL A 328 8.35 13.42 -23.93
C VAL A 328 7.73 14.63 -24.66
N THR A 329 8.43 15.25 -25.60
CA THR A 329 7.91 16.32 -26.44
C THR A 329 6.61 15.92 -27.15
N ARG A 330 6.57 14.70 -27.71
CA ARG A 330 5.37 14.16 -28.37
C ARG A 330 4.25 13.89 -27.39
N LEU A 331 4.58 13.31 -26.23
CA LEU A 331 3.62 12.98 -25.18
C LEU A 331 2.95 14.24 -24.62
N THR A 332 3.72 15.30 -24.41
CA THR A 332 3.28 16.52 -23.72
C THR A 332 2.88 17.65 -24.67
N ASN A 333 3.22 17.52 -25.96
CA ASN A 333 3.09 18.56 -26.97
C ASN A 333 3.78 19.89 -26.59
N LEU A 334 4.98 19.79 -25.99
CA LEU A 334 5.78 20.96 -25.60
C LEU A 334 7.08 21.00 -26.36
N GLN A 335 7.50 22.19 -26.80
CA GLN A 335 8.78 22.37 -27.49
C GLN A 335 9.99 22.08 -26.59
N SER A 336 9.87 22.37 -25.28
CA SER A 336 10.93 22.14 -24.29
C SER A 336 10.36 21.47 -23.04
N PRO A 337 10.16 20.14 -23.05
CA PRO A 337 9.66 19.43 -21.88
C PRO A 337 10.72 19.42 -20.75
N PRO A 338 10.29 19.36 -19.48
CA PRO A 338 11.15 19.46 -18.30
C PRO A 338 11.96 18.18 -18.00
N LEU A 339 12.44 17.46 -19.02
CA LEU A 339 13.23 16.23 -18.84
C LEU A 339 14.49 16.49 -18.00
N GLN A 340 15.12 17.65 -18.18
CA GLN A 340 16.31 18.07 -17.42
C GLN A 340 16.01 18.47 -15.97
N ARG A 341 14.73 18.67 -15.59
CA ARG A 341 14.35 18.94 -14.19
C ARG A 341 14.30 17.66 -13.35
N ALA A 342 14.25 16.48 -13.99
CA ALA A 342 14.35 15.21 -13.27
C ALA A 342 15.79 15.03 -12.78
N PRO A 343 16.03 14.87 -11.46
CA PRO A 343 17.38 14.77 -10.94
C PRO A 343 18.10 13.56 -11.57
N PRO A 344 19.40 13.69 -11.88
CA PRO A 344 20.20 12.57 -12.37
C PRO A 344 20.41 11.50 -11.30
N ALA A 345 20.35 11.90 -10.02
CA ALA A 345 20.57 11.05 -8.85
C ALA A 345 19.33 10.23 -8.48
N GLY A 346 19.06 9.18 -9.27
CA GLY A 346 18.18 8.07 -8.90
C GLY A 346 18.78 6.70 -9.20
N VAL A 347 19.92 6.70 -9.88
CA VAL A 347 20.59 5.51 -10.40
C VAL A 347 21.96 5.50 -9.75
N GLY A 348 22.19 4.59 -8.81
CA GLY A 348 23.55 4.37 -8.29
C GLY A 348 24.52 4.21 -9.47
N ASP A 349 25.70 4.82 -9.37
CA ASP A 349 26.70 5.13 -10.41
C ASP A 349 27.21 3.97 -11.32
N GLY A 350 26.54 2.83 -11.39
CA GLY A 350 26.99 1.66 -12.15
C GLY A 350 25.90 0.76 -12.70
N GLY A 351 24.71 1.27 -13.01
CA GLY A 351 23.71 0.57 -13.82
C GLY A 351 23.23 1.50 -14.94
N GLY A 352 23.29 1.07 -16.20
CA GLY A 352 22.75 1.86 -17.31
C GLY A 352 21.27 2.22 -17.11
N GLY A 353 20.76 3.13 -17.93
CA GLY A 353 19.32 3.43 -17.96
C GLY A 353 18.96 4.77 -17.32
N ALA A 354 19.93 5.66 -17.11
CA ALA A 354 19.70 6.97 -16.51
C ALA A 354 18.78 7.83 -17.39
N THR A 355 18.96 7.77 -18.70
CA THR A 355 18.12 8.51 -19.64
C THR A 355 16.71 7.93 -19.69
N MET A 356 16.60 6.60 -19.74
CA MET A 356 15.31 5.92 -19.64
C MET A 356 14.58 6.24 -18.33
N GLY A 357 15.30 6.24 -17.21
CA GLY A 357 14.77 6.59 -15.89
C GLY A 357 14.21 8.01 -15.85
N ARG A 358 14.93 9.00 -16.40
CA ARG A 358 14.44 10.38 -16.50
C ARG A 358 13.16 10.47 -17.34
N LEU A 359 13.12 9.78 -18.49
CA LEU A 359 11.90 9.73 -19.32
C LEU A 359 10.71 9.19 -18.52
N LEU A 360 10.89 8.05 -17.87
CA LEU A 360 9.82 7.39 -17.12
C LEU A 360 9.36 8.26 -15.94
N ARG A 361 10.29 8.87 -15.18
CA ARG A 361 9.96 9.77 -14.07
C ARG A 361 9.17 10.99 -14.55
N THR A 362 9.61 11.63 -15.64
CA THR A 362 8.91 12.80 -16.19
C THR A 362 7.52 12.43 -16.68
N ALA A 363 7.37 11.31 -17.40
CA ALA A 363 6.08 10.86 -17.91
C ALA A 363 5.12 10.42 -16.78
N ALA A 364 5.61 9.67 -15.80
CA ALA A 364 4.82 9.14 -14.69
C ALA A 364 4.27 10.23 -13.75
N ASN A 365 5.02 11.32 -13.53
CA ASN A 365 4.62 12.40 -12.63
C ASN A 365 4.05 13.62 -13.34
N TRP A 366 3.77 13.55 -14.64
CA TRP A 366 3.34 14.72 -15.43
C TRP A 366 2.18 15.48 -14.77
N ASP A 367 1.09 14.78 -14.54
CA ASP A 367 -0.16 15.37 -14.03
C ASP A 367 -0.03 15.86 -12.58
N ASP A 368 0.93 15.34 -11.81
CA ASP A 368 1.09 15.62 -10.37
C ASP A 368 2.11 16.72 -10.08
N GLU A 369 3.17 16.78 -10.88
CA GLU A 369 4.31 17.68 -10.64
C GLU A 369 4.33 18.89 -11.57
N TYR A 370 3.85 18.73 -12.81
CA TYR A 370 4.08 19.71 -13.88
C TYR A 370 2.78 20.37 -14.37
N GLY A 371 1.60 19.77 -14.15
CA GLY A 371 0.28 20.28 -14.58
C GLY A 371 -0.21 21.58 -13.92
N GLY A 372 0.67 22.37 -13.28
CA GLY A 372 0.33 23.53 -12.45
C GLY A 372 1.42 24.59 -12.33
N THR A 373 2.48 24.55 -13.14
CA THR A 373 3.53 25.58 -13.16
C THR A 373 3.26 26.63 -14.24
N GLU A 374 3.79 27.86 -14.10
CA GLU A 374 3.59 28.98 -15.04
C GLU A 374 3.64 28.54 -16.52
N GLY A 375 2.57 28.81 -17.27
CA GLY A 375 2.41 28.43 -18.67
C GLY A 375 1.88 27.00 -18.93
N MET A 376 1.73 26.17 -17.89
CA MET A 376 1.27 24.76 -17.97
C MET A 376 0.10 24.45 -17.04
N GLU A 377 -0.46 25.46 -16.37
CA GLU A 377 -1.58 25.32 -15.43
C GLU A 377 -2.81 24.68 -16.07
N GLY A 378 -3.25 23.54 -15.53
CA GLY A 378 -4.49 22.86 -15.91
C GLY A 378 -4.40 21.92 -17.13
N ARG A 379 -3.22 21.75 -17.75
CA ARG A 379 -3.04 20.82 -18.88
C ARG A 379 -2.79 19.39 -18.41
N LYS A 380 -3.87 18.62 -18.24
CA LYS A 380 -3.80 17.15 -18.14
C LYS A 380 -3.33 16.57 -19.47
N LEU A 381 -2.53 15.50 -19.43
CA LEU A 381 -2.21 14.76 -20.66
C LEU A 381 -3.47 14.10 -21.20
N CYS A 382 -3.80 14.42 -22.45
CA CYS A 382 -4.87 13.76 -23.19
C CYS A 382 -4.38 13.30 -24.56
N LEU A 383 -4.85 12.14 -25.00
CA LEU A 383 -4.71 11.69 -26.39
C LEU A 383 -5.50 12.62 -27.34
N PRO A 384 -5.25 12.57 -28.66
CA PRO A 384 -5.99 13.38 -29.65
C PRO A 384 -7.51 13.23 -29.60
N GLY A 385 -8.02 12.10 -29.09
CA GLY A 385 -9.46 11.85 -28.86
C GLY A 385 -10.01 12.38 -27.54
N GLY A 386 -9.21 13.08 -26.73
CA GLY A 386 -9.61 13.63 -25.42
C GLY A 386 -9.48 12.66 -24.23
N GLU A 387 -9.05 11.42 -24.47
CA GLU A 387 -8.83 10.42 -23.42
C GLU A 387 -7.64 10.81 -22.52
N PRO A 388 -7.79 10.84 -21.18
CA PRO A 388 -6.68 11.06 -20.26
C PRO A 388 -5.57 10.01 -20.40
N VAL A 389 -4.31 10.44 -20.45
CA VAL A 389 -3.17 9.53 -20.61
C VAL A 389 -2.85 8.78 -19.31
N ARG A 390 -2.86 9.44 -18.14
CA ARG A 390 -2.51 8.84 -16.83
C ARG A 390 -1.40 7.80 -16.94
N PHE A 391 -0.18 8.25 -17.29
CA PHE A 391 0.87 7.40 -17.84
C PHE A 391 1.18 6.14 -17.03
N SER A 392 1.42 6.28 -15.72
CA SER A 392 1.73 5.18 -14.78
C SER A 392 0.49 4.39 -14.33
N GLN A 393 -0.72 4.83 -14.70
CA GLN A 393 -1.97 4.12 -14.38
C GLN A 393 -2.42 3.16 -15.49
N ARG A 394 -1.52 2.90 -16.46
CA ARG A 394 -1.73 2.00 -17.59
C ARG A 394 -0.97 0.70 -17.38
N GLY A 395 -1.65 -0.44 -17.48
CA GLY A 395 -1.08 -1.75 -17.15
C GLY A 395 0.23 -2.06 -17.90
N LEU A 396 0.31 -1.73 -19.19
CA LEU A 396 1.55 -1.90 -19.96
C LEU A 396 2.68 -0.99 -19.46
N ASN A 397 2.43 0.29 -19.21
CA ASN A 397 3.46 1.20 -18.69
C ASN A 397 3.94 0.80 -17.30
N SER A 398 3.04 0.31 -16.43
CA SER A 398 3.41 -0.22 -15.12
C SER A 398 4.39 -1.38 -15.23
N VAL A 399 4.19 -2.28 -16.20
CA VAL A 399 5.12 -3.38 -16.51
C VAL A 399 6.45 -2.86 -17.04
N LEU A 400 6.45 -1.87 -17.95
CA LEU A 400 7.70 -1.28 -18.47
C LEU A 400 8.52 -0.62 -17.35
N ILE A 401 7.86 0.19 -16.50
CA ILE A 401 8.53 0.84 -15.36
C ILE A 401 9.08 -0.22 -14.40
N ALA A 402 8.28 -1.24 -14.07
CA ALA A 402 8.72 -2.32 -13.20
C ALA A 402 9.95 -3.05 -13.76
N LEU A 403 9.92 -3.41 -15.05
CA LEU A 403 11.07 -4.06 -15.71
C LEU A 403 12.33 -3.18 -15.64
N TRP A 404 12.22 -1.88 -15.87
CA TRP A 404 13.35 -0.95 -15.70
C TRP A 404 13.88 -0.93 -14.27
N CYS A 405 13.00 -0.86 -13.27
CA CYS A 405 13.38 -0.92 -11.85
C CYS A 405 14.12 -2.21 -11.51
N CYS A 406 13.64 -3.34 -12.01
CA CYS A 406 14.16 -4.66 -11.68
C CYS A 406 15.49 -4.99 -12.41
N CYS A 407 15.73 -4.45 -13.62
CA CYS A 407 16.92 -4.77 -14.41
C CYS A 407 18.24 -4.51 -13.66
N GLY A 408 19.07 -5.55 -13.55
CA GLY A 408 20.37 -5.49 -12.87
C GLY A 408 20.32 -5.24 -11.36
N ALA A 409 19.15 -5.33 -10.71
CA ALA A 409 19.05 -5.26 -9.26
C ALA A 409 19.75 -6.47 -8.61
N LYS A 410 20.58 -6.23 -7.59
CA LYS A 410 21.28 -7.29 -6.84
C LYS A 410 20.71 -7.48 -5.44
N THR A 411 20.00 -6.47 -4.96
CA THR A 411 19.32 -6.44 -3.67
C THR A 411 17.91 -5.89 -3.85
N THR A 412 17.10 -6.06 -2.81
CA THR A 412 15.74 -5.55 -2.74
C THR A 412 15.76 -4.03 -2.73
N TRP A 413 16.75 -3.44 -2.06
CA TRP A 413 16.91 -1.99 -2.04
C TRP A 413 17.19 -1.41 -3.43
N ASP A 414 17.97 -2.08 -4.29
CA ASP A 414 18.33 -1.55 -5.62
C ASP A 414 17.11 -1.25 -6.50
N TRP A 415 16.09 -2.11 -6.49
CA TRP A 415 14.87 -1.86 -7.27
C TRP A 415 13.90 -0.93 -6.54
N LEU A 416 13.90 -0.94 -5.19
CA LEU A 416 13.11 0.00 -4.39
C LEU A 416 13.56 1.44 -4.58
N THR A 417 14.86 1.74 -4.67
CA THR A 417 15.32 3.12 -4.93
C THR A 417 14.84 3.62 -6.28
N ARG A 418 14.88 2.76 -7.30
CA ARG A 418 14.40 3.08 -8.65
C ARG A 418 12.90 3.29 -8.66
N LEU A 419 12.14 2.48 -7.92
CA LEU A 419 10.70 2.67 -7.74
C LEU A 419 10.39 4.04 -7.13
N ILE A 420 11.04 4.38 -6.02
CA ILE A 420 10.85 5.66 -5.32
C ILE A 420 11.25 6.84 -6.22
N TYR A 421 12.34 6.70 -6.96
CA TYR A 421 12.80 7.70 -7.91
C TYR A 421 11.75 7.97 -9.00
N ILE A 422 11.12 6.94 -9.56
CA ILE A 422 10.12 7.12 -10.62
C ILE A 422 8.85 7.77 -10.08
N GLY A 423 8.33 7.39 -8.90
CA GLY A 423 7.05 7.90 -8.41
C GLY A 423 5.86 7.45 -9.28
N GLY A 424 4.87 8.34 -9.49
CA GLY A 424 3.63 8.01 -10.20
C GLY A 424 2.75 7.04 -9.40
N ASP A 425 2.24 5.99 -10.05
CA ASP A 425 1.42 4.92 -9.43
C ASP A 425 2.33 3.87 -8.76
N SER A 426 3.15 4.34 -7.81
CA SER A 426 4.32 3.60 -7.33
C SER A 426 3.99 2.39 -6.47
N ASP A 427 2.83 2.31 -5.83
CA ASP A 427 2.38 1.07 -5.17
C ASP A 427 2.14 -0.05 -6.17
N THR A 428 1.36 0.20 -7.23
CA THR A 428 1.13 -0.78 -8.31
C THR A 428 2.43 -1.15 -9.02
N VAL A 429 3.24 -0.16 -9.42
CA VAL A 429 4.52 -0.41 -10.08
C VAL A 429 5.43 -1.22 -9.15
N GLY A 430 5.41 -0.91 -7.85
CA GLY A 430 6.14 -1.64 -6.83
C GLY A 430 5.67 -3.09 -6.73
N ALA A 431 4.37 -3.31 -6.68
CA ALA A 431 3.76 -4.64 -6.67
C ALA A 431 4.19 -5.45 -7.91
N VAL A 432 4.22 -4.85 -9.10
CA VAL A 432 4.69 -5.50 -10.33
C VAL A 432 6.21 -5.79 -10.27
N CYS A 433 7.05 -4.84 -9.87
CA CYS A 433 8.50 -5.11 -9.80
C CYS A 433 8.83 -6.14 -8.72
N GLY A 434 8.13 -6.12 -7.59
CA GLY A 434 8.27 -7.09 -6.51
C GLY A 434 8.05 -8.53 -6.98
N GLN A 435 7.06 -8.77 -7.85
CA GLN A 435 6.78 -10.08 -8.45
C GLN A 435 7.90 -10.57 -9.38
N ILE A 436 8.59 -9.65 -10.06
CA ILE A 436 9.63 -9.96 -11.03
C ILE A 436 11.00 -10.11 -10.36
N ALA A 437 11.40 -9.13 -9.55
CA ALA A 437 12.75 -9.04 -8.99
C ALA A 437 12.96 -10.00 -7.82
N SER A 438 12.05 -10.05 -6.86
CA SER A 438 12.23 -10.81 -5.61
C SER A 438 12.54 -12.31 -5.77
N PRO A 439 11.92 -13.06 -6.71
CA PRO A 439 12.33 -14.45 -6.96
C PRO A 439 13.75 -14.60 -7.54
N LEU A 440 14.35 -13.53 -8.06
CA LEU A 440 15.70 -13.49 -8.63
C LEU A 440 16.76 -12.96 -7.64
N LEU A 441 16.34 -12.65 -6.41
CA LEU A 441 17.17 -12.10 -5.34
C LEU A 441 17.41 -13.13 -4.23
N PRO A 442 18.42 -12.92 -3.35
CA PRO A 442 18.61 -13.78 -2.18
C PRO A 442 17.35 -13.82 -1.29
N PRO A 443 16.85 -15.01 -0.90
CA PRO A 443 15.64 -15.13 -0.08
C PRO A 443 15.69 -14.35 1.22
N ASP A 444 16.84 -14.37 1.92
CA ASP A 444 17.03 -13.67 3.19
C ASP A 444 16.87 -12.14 3.05
N ASP A 445 17.24 -11.59 1.90
CA ASP A 445 17.11 -10.16 1.62
C ASP A 445 15.63 -9.78 1.40
N VAL A 446 14.90 -10.60 0.64
CA VAL A 446 13.45 -10.45 0.42
C VAL A 446 12.68 -10.60 1.74
N CYS A 447 12.98 -11.62 2.54
CA CYS A 447 12.34 -11.84 3.84
C CYS A 447 12.63 -10.70 4.81
N ARG A 448 13.87 -10.20 4.86
CA ARG A 448 14.22 -9.03 5.67
C ARG A 448 13.42 -7.79 5.26
N ALA A 449 13.32 -7.51 3.96
CA ALA A 449 12.52 -6.40 3.46
C ALA A 449 11.02 -6.58 3.77
N PHE A 450 10.50 -7.80 3.62
CA PHE A 450 9.11 -8.14 3.96
C PHE A 450 8.81 -7.85 5.44
N TRP A 451 9.64 -8.34 6.35
CA TRP A 451 9.43 -8.09 7.78
C TRP A 451 9.58 -6.63 8.15
N ARG A 452 10.54 -5.92 7.54
CA ARG A 452 10.76 -4.49 7.77
C ARG A 452 9.58 -3.63 7.35
N PHE A 453 9.09 -3.81 6.13
CA PHE A 453 8.09 -2.92 5.55
C PHE A 453 6.66 -3.43 5.77
N VAL A 454 6.38 -4.68 5.40
CA VAL A 454 5.04 -5.27 5.48
C VAL A 454 4.71 -5.65 6.92
N GLY A 455 5.65 -6.29 7.61
CA GLY A 455 5.48 -6.75 8.99
C GLY A 455 5.80 -5.72 10.06
N VAL A 456 6.37 -4.56 9.69
CA VAL A 456 6.89 -3.51 10.58
C VAL A 456 7.67 -4.05 11.79
N ALA A 457 8.43 -5.12 11.57
CA ALA A 457 9.03 -5.93 12.62
C ALA A 457 10.10 -5.18 13.42
N ASP A 458 10.77 -4.22 12.78
CA ASP A 458 11.82 -3.39 13.37
C ASP A 458 11.29 -2.40 14.43
N CYS A 459 9.97 -2.23 14.56
CA CYS A 459 9.39 -1.33 15.54
C CYS A 459 9.66 -1.77 16.98
N VAL A 460 10.38 -0.94 17.75
CA VAL A 460 10.75 -1.19 19.16
C VAL A 460 9.65 -0.81 20.16
N GLN A 461 8.73 0.07 19.76
CA GLN A 461 7.52 0.39 20.53
C GLN A 461 6.33 0.26 19.59
N ARG A 462 5.56 -0.82 19.76
CA ARG A 462 4.40 -1.13 18.92
C ARG A 462 3.12 -0.69 19.61
N ARG A 463 2.20 -0.11 18.84
CA ARG A 463 0.79 -0.03 19.23
C ARG A 463 0.03 -1.26 18.72
N PRO A 464 -1.20 -1.49 19.21
CA PRO A 464 -2.04 -2.58 18.74
C PRO A 464 -2.16 -2.66 17.20
N CYS A 465 -2.20 -1.54 16.47
CA CYS A 465 -2.23 -1.57 15.00
C CYS A 465 -0.95 -2.12 14.36
N ALA A 466 0.23 -1.85 14.94
CA ALA A 466 1.50 -2.41 14.47
C ALA A 466 1.60 -3.91 14.82
N ASP A 467 1.09 -4.34 15.97
CA ASP A 467 1.02 -5.77 16.32
C ASP A 467 0.07 -6.54 15.41
N VAL A 468 -1.11 -5.96 15.13
CA VAL A 468 -2.08 -6.53 14.18
C VAL A 468 -1.49 -6.56 12.78
N THR A 469 -0.75 -5.53 12.36
CA THR A 469 -0.02 -5.52 11.08
C THR A 469 1.00 -6.65 11.01
N ASN A 470 1.79 -6.84 12.06
CA ASN A 470 2.77 -7.92 12.11
C ASN A 470 2.09 -9.30 12.06
N ALA A 471 0.99 -9.49 12.80
CA ALA A 471 0.21 -10.72 12.74
C ALA A 471 -0.42 -10.95 11.34
N ALA A 472 -0.92 -9.90 10.70
CA ALA A 472 -1.43 -9.95 9.33
C ALA A 472 -0.35 -10.35 8.32
N ALA A 473 0.88 -9.82 8.46
CA ALA A 473 2.01 -10.21 7.62
C ALA A 473 2.39 -11.68 7.80
N ARG A 474 2.40 -12.18 9.05
CA ARG A 474 2.64 -13.61 9.35
C ARG A 474 1.55 -14.50 8.75
N ARG A 475 0.27 -14.11 8.89
CA ARG A 475 -0.87 -14.77 8.26
C ARG A 475 -0.70 -14.84 6.74
N TYR A 476 -0.41 -13.72 6.10
CA TYR A 476 -0.24 -13.64 4.65
C TYR A 476 0.90 -14.56 4.16
N PHE A 477 2.05 -14.54 4.84
CA PHE A 477 3.16 -15.42 4.50
C PHE A 477 2.79 -16.91 4.70
N ALA A 478 2.14 -17.27 5.81
CA ALA A 478 1.68 -18.64 6.03
C ALA A 478 0.74 -19.13 4.91
N ARG A 479 -0.18 -18.27 4.47
CA ARG A 479 -1.11 -18.57 3.37
C ARG A 479 -0.40 -18.73 2.03
N ILE A 480 0.59 -17.88 1.74
CA ILE A 480 1.47 -18.03 0.56
C ILE A 480 2.15 -19.40 0.57
N LEU A 481 2.70 -19.82 1.71
CA LEU A 481 3.38 -21.11 1.84
C LEU A 481 2.41 -22.28 1.62
N LEU A 482 1.21 -22.25 2.21
CA LEU A 482 0.18 -23.26 1.96
C LEU A 482 -0.20 -23.33 0.48
N PHE A 483 -0.37 -22.17 -0.17
CA PHE A 483 -0.66 -22.08 -1.59
C PHE A 483 0.46 -22.69 -2.45
N CYS A 484 1.71 -22.27 -2.22
CA CYS A 484 2.88 -22.74 -2.97
C CYS A 484 3.21 -24.22 -2.72
N LYS A 485 2.76 -24.81 -1.60
CA LYS A 485 2.85 -26.25 -1.35
C LYS A 485 1.73 -27.07 -2.00
N GLY A 486 0.76 -26.43 -2.64
CA GLY A 486 -0.43 -27.10 -3.14
C GLY A 486 -1.37 -27.59 -2.03
N ARG A 487 -1.22 -27.10 -0.78
CA ARG A 487 -2.07 -27.45 0.39
C ARG A 487 -3.35 -26.62 0.39
N TRP A 488 -4.05 -26.60 -0.73
CA TRP A 488 -5.17 -25.69 -0.97
C TRP A 488 -6.39 -25.97 -0.08
N ALA A 489 -6.65 -27.23 0.26
CA ALA A 489 -7.71 -27.59 1.21
C ALA A 489 -7.48 -26.98 2.61
N GLU A 490 -6.23 -26.93 3.06
CA GLU A 490 -5.86 -26.31 4.34
C GLU A 490 -5.94 -24.78 4.25
N LEU A 491 -5.50 -24.21 3.12
CA LEU A 491 -5.58 -22.77 2.87
C LEU A 491 -7.02 -22.23 2.90
N VAL A 492 -8.00 -22.99 2.40
CA VAL A 492 -9.44 -22.64 2.46
C VAL A 492 -9.94 -22.57 3.90
N GLN A 493 -9.40 -23.41 4.79
CA GLN A 493 -9.75 -23.43 6.21
C GLN A 493 -8.95 -22.42 7.04
N TYR A 494 -7.83 -21.92 6.51
CA TYR A 494 -6.97 -20.96 7.18
C TYR A 494 -7.60 -19.55 7.13
N PRO A 495 -7.54 -18.75 8.21
CA PRO A 495 -8.03 -17.37 8.22
C PRO A 495 -7.45 -16.56 7.06
N ARG A 496 -8.24 -15.69 6.44
CA ARG A 496 -7.81 -14.82 5.33
C ARG A 496 -7.18 -13.54 5.85
N LEU A 497 -6.44 -12.85 4.99
CA LEU A 497 -5.87 -11.54 5.33
C LEU A 497 -6.96 -10.51 5.67
N VAL A 498 -8.14 -10.66 5.06
CA VAL A 498 -9.31 -9.79 5.25
C VAL A 498 -10.15 -10.13 6.48
N ASP A 499 -9.82 -11.21 7.20
CA ASP A 499 -10.52 -11.56 8.43
C ASP A 499 -9.93 -10.75 9.61
N PRO A 500 -10.74 -9.98 10.36
CA PRO A 500 -10.23 -9.02 11.35
C PRO A 500 -9.78 -9.66 12.67
N GLU A 501 -10.03 -10.96 12.86
CA GLU A 501 -9.79 -11.64 14.13
C GLU A 501 -8.32 -12.08 14.26
N TYR A 502 -7.66 -11.61 15.32
CA TYR A 502 -6.33 -12.05 15.76
C TYR A 502 -6.44 -12.42 17.25
N PRO A 503 -6.69 -13.70 17.59
CA PRO A 503 -7.04 -14.13 18.94
C PRO A 503 -6.05 -13.68 20.01
N GLU A 504 -4.76 -13.68 19.69
CA GLU A 504 -3.65 -13.31 20.57
C GLU A 504 -3.54 -11.80 20.85
N LEU A 505 -4.23 -10.96 20.06
CA LEU A 505 -4.18 -9.49 20.16
C LEU A 505 -5.44 -8.88 20.79
N ARG A 506 -6.42 -9.69 21.20
CA ARG A 506 -7.69 -9.22 21.81
C ARG A 506 -7.54 -8.50 23.16
N ALA A 507 -6.35 -8.50 23.77
CA ALA A 507 -6.09 -7.94 25.10
C ALA A 507 -5.13 -6.73 25.10
N ALA A 508 -4.71 -6.22 23.93
CA ALA A 508 -3.77 -5.11 23.89
C ALA A 508 -4.45 -3.79 24.28
N ASP A 509 -3.82 -3.04 25.19
CA ASP A 509 -4.29 -1.74 25.65
C ASP A 509 -4.27 -0.73 24.49
N SER A 510 -5.45 -0.36 24.00
CA SER A 510 -5.66 0.58 22.89
C SER A 510 -5.79 2.03 23.34
N SER A 511 -5.61 2.33 24.64
CA SER A 511 -5.79 3.66 25.17
C SER A 511 -4.76 4.64 24.61
N ALA A 512 -5.19 5.85 24.23
CA ALA A 512 -4.29 6.91 23.81
C ALA A 512 -3.71 7.65 25.02
N ARG A 513 -2.39 7.76 25.10
CA ARG A 513 -1.65 8.52 26.13
C ARG A 513 -1.65 10.00 25.76
N VAL A 514 -2.33 10.82 26.54
CA VAL A 514 -2.56 12.24 26.20
C VAL A 514 -2.00 13.13 27.30
N LEU A 515 -1.20 14.11 26.91
CA LEU A 515 -0.93 15.28 27.74
C LEU A 515 -2.05 16.29 27.52
N TRP A 516 -2.90 16.52 28.52
CA TRP A 516 -3.98 17.48 28.46
C TRP A 516 -3.62 18.72 29.29
N VAL A 517 -3.35 19.81 28.59
CA VAL A 517 -2.96 21.12 29.14
C VAL A 517 -4.18 22.05 29.12
N ASP A 518 -4.86 22.19 30.26
CA ASP A 518 -6.13 22.92 30.32
C ASP A 518 -6.34 23.47 31.73
N ARG A 519 -6.81 24.73 31.81
CA ARG A 519 -7.09 25.36 33.11
C ARG A 519 -8.22 24.67 33.87
N ALA A 520 -9.03 23.85 33.19
CA ALA A 520 -10.05 23.01 33.80
C ALA A 520 -9.50 22.02 34.84
N PHE A 521 -8.19 21.73 34.82
CA PHE A 521 -7.52 20.87 35.81
C PHE A 521 -6.88 21.65 36.97
N ALA A 522 -6.85 22.98 36.92
CA ALA A 522 -6.37 23.80 38.03
C ALA A 522 -7.31 23.73 39.25
N HIS A 523 -6.83 24.11 40.43
CA HIS A 523 -7.71 24.30 41.59
C HIS A 523 -8.52 25.61 41.46
N GLY A 524 -9.85 25.54 41.59
CA GLY A 524 -10.70 26.73 41.62
C GLY A 524 -12.12 26.54 41.11
N GLN A 525 -12.86 27.64 40.98
CA GLN A 525 -14.15 27.66 40.28
C GLN A 525 -13.92 27.67 38.77
N HIS A 526 -14.58 26.76 38.08
CA HIS A 526 -14.48 26.62 36.62
C HIS A 526 -15.77 27.09 35.95
N GLY A 527 -15.65 27.73 34.80
CA GLY A 527 -16.79 28.01 33.95
C GLY A 527 -17.44 26.74 33.40
N ARG A 528 -18.61 26.89 32.78
CA ARG A 528 -19.39 25.77 32.24
C ARG A 528 -18.63 24.97 31.18
N MET A 529 -17.79 25.62 30.38
CA MET A 529 -17.05 24.97 29.28
C MET A 529 -15.85 24.19 29.80
N GLU A 530 -15.12 24.75 30.75
CA GLU A 530 -14.02 24.08 31.44
C GLU A 530 -14.53 22.82 32.16
N ALA A 531 -15.66 22.94 32.87
CA ALA A 531 -16.29 21.79 33.53
C ALA A 531 -16.73 20.71 32.53
N ALA A 532 -17.22 21.08 31.34
CA ALA A 532 -17.59 20.13 30.30
C ALA A 532 -16.37 19.39 29.71
N ARG A 533 -15.28 20.10 29.44
CA ARG A 533 -14.03 19.49 28.95
C ARG A 533 -13.37 18.58 30.00
N LYS A 534 -13.33 18.99 31.26
CA LYS A 534 -12.86 18.14 32.36
C LYS A 534 -13.67 16.84 32.43
N ARG A 535 -15.00 16.96 32.41
CA ARG A 535 -15.90 15.81 32.48
C ARG A 535 -15.68 14.83 31.34
N ILE A 536 -15.54 15.30 30.09
CA ILE A 536 -15.35 14.39 28.96
C ILE A 536 -13.99 13.69 29.02
N ALA A 537 -12.94 14.40 29.45
CA ALA A 537 -11.62 13.82 29.60
C ALA A 537 -11.63 12.72 30.68
N GLU A 538 -12.21 13.01 31.85
CA GLU A 538 -12.37 12.04 32.94
C GLU A 538 -13.27 10.86 32.56
N GLU A 539 -14.30 11.08 31.75
CA GLU A 539 -15.14 10.01 31.21
C GLU A 539 -14.35 9.11 30.26
N ALA A 540 -13.61 9.70 29.32
CA ALA A 540 -12.80 8.96 28.37
C ALA A 540 -11.69 8.15 29.06
N GLU A 541 -11.08 8.68 30.13
CA GLU A 541 -10.13 7.95 30.96
C GLU A 541 -10.80 6.78 31.70
N ARG A 542 -11.99 7.00 32.29
CA ARG A 542 -12.74 5.95 32.98
C ARG A 542 -13.18 4.82 32.05
N CYS A 543 -13.52 5.15 30.81
CA CYS A 543 -13.84 4.19 29.76
C CYS A 543 -12.61 3.47 29.18
N GLY A 544 -11.39 3.80 29.62
CA GLY A 544 -10.15 3.22 29.09
C GLY A 544 -9.83 3.69 27.66
N VAL A 545 -10.44 4.76 27.18
CA VAL A 545 -10.16 5.34 25.86
C VAL A 545 -8.87 6.16 25.90
N LEU A 546 -8.65 6.90 26.98
CA LEU A 546 -7.47 7.75 27.18
C LEU A 546 -6.71 7.37 28.46
N LYS A 547 -5.41 7.61 28.45
CA LYS A 547 -4.55 7.70 29.64
C LYS A 547 -4.08 9.13 29.77
N LEU A 548 -4.56 9.85 30.79
CA LEU A 548 -4.37 11.30 30.86
C LEU A 548 -3.21 11.68 31.80
N ARG A 549 -2.23 12.39 31.24
CA ARG A 549 -1.33 13.24 32.00
C ARG A 549 -1.89 14.66 31.95
N ARG A 550 -2.22 15.23 33.11
CA ARG A 550 -2.86 16.54 33.21
C ARG A 550 -1.81 17.59 33.53
N ALA A 551 -1.91 18.75 32.88
CA ALA A 551 -1.13 19.94 33.21
C ALA A 551 -2.06 21.15 33.24
N SER A 552 -1.81 22.05 34.18
CA SER A 552 -2.57 23.31 34.35
C SER A 552 -1.73 24.54 33.99
N THR A 553 -0.41 24.36 33.78
CA THR A 553 0.54 25.42 33.44
C THR A 553 1.49 24.99 32.33
N SER A 554 2.09 25.96 31.62
CA SER A 554 3.10 25.70 30.58
C SER A 554 4.36 25.03 31.14
N ALA A 555 4.71 25.28 32.40
CA ALA A 555 5.89 24.68 33.05
C ALA A 555 5.70 23.16 33.29
N GLU A 556 4.55 22.76 33.83
CA GLU A 556 4.16 21.35 33.98
C GLU A 556 4.09 20.63 32.62
N ALA A 557 3.56 21.32 31.61
CA ALA A 557 3.51 20.79 30.26
C ALA A 557 4.92 20.59 29.67
N LEU A 558 5.82 21.55 29.82
CA LEU A 558 7.20 21.45 29.34
C LEU A 558 7.95 20.28 29.99
N GLU A 559 7.83 20.10 31.31
CA GLU A 559 8.43 18.97 32.02
C GLU A 559 7.90 17.63 31.49
N ALA A 560 6.59 17.52 31.26
CA ALA A 560 5.98 16.33 30.67
C ALA A 560 6.48 16.05 29.25
N LEU A 561 6.59 17.08 28.41
CA LEU A 561 7.08 16.96 27.04
C LEU A 561 8.56 16.54 26.99
N GLN A 562 9.39 17.12 27.86
CA GLN A 562 10.80 16.72 27.99
C GLN A 562 10.92 15.27 28.47
N GLY A 563 10.17 14.87 29.51
CA GLY A 563 10.16 13.48 29.96
C GLY A 563 9.73 12.50 28.87
N ALA A 564 8.73 12.86 28.09
CA ALA A 564 8.26 12.04 26.97
C ALA A 564 9.31 11.89 25.86
N ARG A 565 10.02 12.98 25.51
CA ARG A 565 11.08 12.96 24.50
C ARG A 565 12.25 12.04 24.90
N HIS A 566 12.59 12.01 26.19
CA HIS A 566 13.65 11.16 26.74
C HIS A 566 13.20 9.73 27.08
N GLY A 567 11.97 9.36 26.73
CA GLY A 567 11.47 7.98 26.83
C GLY A 567 10.93 7.57 28.20
N ALA A 568 10.71 8.50 29.14
CA ALA A 568 10.12 8.19 30.44
C ALA A 568 8.66 7.71 30.31
N GLU A 569 7.86 8.39 29.48
CA GLU A 569 6.49 8.01 29.13
C GLU A 569 6.16 8.52 27.72
N GLY A 570 5.87 7.63 26.77
CA GLY A 570 5.49 8.04 25.42
C GLY A 570 4.16 8.81 25.41
N LEU A 571 4.09 9.92 24.67
CA LEU A 571 2.86 10.69 24.45
C LEU A 571 2.34 10.46 23.04
N ASP A 572 1.04 10.19 22.92
CA ASP A 572 0.37 9.98 21.65
C ASP A 572 -0.22 11.28 21.10
N ALA A 573 -0.71 12.13 22.01
CA ALA A 573 -1.24 13.45 21.70
C ALA A 573 -0.96 14.46 22.81
N VAL A 574 -0.94 15.73 22.43
CA VAL A 574 -0.92 16.90 23.30
C VAL A 574 -2.17 17.70 22.98
N VAL A 575 -3.06 17.87 23.94
CA VAL A 575 -4.25 18.71 23.84
C VAL A 575 -4.01 19.95 24.67
N THR A 576 -4.10 21.14 24.07
CA THR A 576 -3.91 22.39 24.81
C THR A 576 -4.92 23.45 24.43
N GLU A 577 -5.33 24.27 25.39
CA GLU A 577 -6.02 25.53 25.09
C GLU A 577 -5.08 26.53 24.41
N LEU A 578 -5.64 27.38 23.54
CA LEU A 578 -4.93 28.55 23.00
C LEU A 578 -4.48 29.49 24.13
N HIS A 579 -5.39 29.76 25.09
CA HIS A 579 -5.16 30.64 26.22
C HIS A 579 -5.04 29.84 27.51
N LEU A 580 -3.89 29.88 28.19
CA LEU A 580 -3.69 29.25 29.49
C LEU A 580 -3.53 30.32 30.57
N GLY A 581 -4.55 30.47 31.41
CA GLY A 581 -4.56 31.48 32.47
C GLY A 581 -4.61 32.91 31.91
N ARG A 582 -3.54 33.69 32.13
CA ARG A 582 -3.40 35.07 31.63
C ARG A 582 -2.61 35.15 30.32
N ASP A 583 -2.03 34.05 29.90
CA ASP A 583 -1.22 33.97 28.70
C ASP A 583 -2.13 33.69 27.50
N ALA A 584 -2.15 34.63 26.56
CA ALA A 584 -2.99 34.57 25.38
C ALA A 584 -2.43 33.65 24.28
N ASP A 585 -1.13 33.34 24.29
CA ASP A 585 -0.49 32.58 23.21
C ASP A 585 0.17 31.28 23.70
N ALA A 586 0.00 30.92 24.98
CA ALA A 586 0.57 29.72 25.59
C ALA A 586 0.40 28.44 24.74
N GLY A 587 -0.76 28.24 24.11
CA GLY A 587 -0.99 27.08 23.25
C GLY A 587 -0.12 27.07 21.98
N LEU A 588 0.19 28.24 21.42
CA LEU A 588 1.10 28.37 20.28
C LEU A 588 2.57 28.26 20.71
N GLU A 589 2.92 28.73 21.90
CA GLU A 589 4.26 28.53 22.45
C GLU A 589 4.56 27.05 22.71
N LEU A 590 3.59 26.31 23.27
CA LEU A 590 3.70 24.86 23.45
C LEU A 590 3.83 24.12 22.11
N LEU A 591 3.18 24.60 21.05
CA LEU A 591 3.35 24.05 19.71
C LEU A 591 4.81 24.20 19.23
N GLN A 592 5.41 25.37 19.40
CA GLN A 592 6.81 25.62 19.04
C GLN A 592 7.77 24.74 19.85
N ILE A 593 7.48 24.53 21.14
CA ILE A 593 8.26 23.62 22.00
C ILE A 593 8.18 22.18 21.47
N VAL A 594 6.98 21.70 21.11
CA VAL A 594 6.83 20.36 20.53
C VAL A 594 7.58 20.25 19.21
N ASP A 595 7.53 21.27 18.36
CA ASP A 595 8.28 21.27 17.09
C ASP A 595 9.80 21.23 17.31
N SER A 596 10.32 21.97 18.29
CA SER A 596 11.75 21.95 18.62
C SER A 596 12.17 20.62 19.23
N LEU A 597 11.40 20.06 20.18
CA LEU A 597 11.73 18.80 20.84
C LEU A 597 11.72 17.60 19.87
N TRP A 598 10.88 17.64 18.84
CA TRP A 598 10.74 16.60 17.81
C TRP A 598 11.31 16.99 16.45
N GLU A 599 12.21 17.98 16.41
CA GLU A 599 12.94 18.32 15.20
C GLU A 599 13.68 17.07 14.67
N GLY A 600 13.48 16.75 13.39
CA GLY A 600 14.02 15.54 12.76
C GLY A 600 13.36 14.21 13.17
N ALA A 601 12.35 14.21 14.04
CA ALA A 601 11.71 12.99 14.57
C ALA A 601 10.19 12.95 14.32
N ILE A 602 9.75 13.42 13.15
CA ILE A 602 8.33 13.65 12.79
C ILE A 602 7.45 12.40 13.01
N ALA A 603 7.97 11.19 12.73
CA ALA A 603 7.25 9.94 12.91
C ALA A 603 6.82 9.69 14.37
N THR A 604 7.61 10.17 15.33
CA THR A 604 7.37 10.01 16.77
C THR A 604 6.79 11.26 17.43
N ARG A 605 6.58 12.34 16.67
CA ARG A 605 5.99 13.58 17.18
C ARG A 605 4.53 13.33 17.60
N PRO A 606 4.10 13.69 18.81
CA PRO A 606 2.70 13.54 19.21
C PRO A 606 1.78 14.36 18.32
N LEU A 607 0.52 13.93 18.20
CA LEU A 607 -0.52 14.78 17.61
C LEU A 607 -0.70 16.02 18.49
N PHE A 608 -0.62 17.21 17.90
CA PHE A 608 -0.89 18.45 18.64
C PHE A 608 -2.29 18.97 18.33
N CYS A 609 -3.17 18.97 19.31
CA CYS A 609 -4.55 19.44 19.20
C CYS A 609 -4.71 20.77 19.95
N LEU A 610 -4.82 21.86 19.19
CA LEU A 610 -5.05 23.20 19.75
C LEU A 610 -6.55 23.46 19.87
N LEU A 611 -7.01 23.75 21.09
CA LEU A 611 -8.40 24.09 21.40
C LEU A 611 -8.58 25.60 21.26
N THR A 612 -9.45 26.02 20.33
CA THR A 612 -9.72 27.45 20.09
C THR A 612 -11.15 27.82 20.46
N PRO A 613 -11.37 29.04 21.00
CA PRO A 613 -12.72 29.55 21.28
C PRO A 613 -13.49 29.99 20.04
N TYR A 614 -12.77 30.45 19.03
CA TYR A 614 -13.31 30.91 17.75
C TYR A 614 -12.37 30.52 16.60
N HIS A 615 -12.84 30.72 15.36
CA HIS A 615 -12.00 30.54 14.19
C HIS A 615 -11.15 31.79 13.96
N ASP A 616 -9.84 31.63 14.01
CA ASP A 616 -8.86 32.67 13.70
C ASP A 616 -7.98 32.21 12.53
N GLY A 617 -7.91 33.02 11.46
CA GLY A 617 -7.17 32.68 10.25
C GLY A 617 -5.65 32.64 10.43
N GLN A 618 -5.09 33.46 11.32
CA GLN A 618 -3.67 33.50 11.63
C GLN A 618 -3.27 32.30 12.49
N VAL A 619 -4.02 32.02 13.55
CA VAL A 619 -3.83 30.82 14.39
C VAL A 619 -3.96 29.57 13.53
N SER A 620 -4.99 29.52 12.68
CA SER A 620 -5.22 28.40 11.76
C SER A 620 -4.05 28.19 10.81
N SER A 621 -3.50 29.27 10.27
CA SER A 621 -2.33 29.22 9.40
C SER A 621 -1.06 28.79 10.13
N ALA A 622 -0.85 29.25 11.37
CA ALA A 622 0.30 28.87 12.18
C ALA A 622 0.28 27.38 12.52
N VAL A 623 -0.86 26.87 12.99
CA VAL A 623 -1.01 25.45 13.32
C VAL A 623 -0.84 24.58 12.07
N ARG A 624 -1.52 24.90 10.96
CA ARG A 624 -1.46 24.09 9.72
C ARG A 624 -0.07 24.01 9.07
N ARG A 625 0.85 24.93 9.39
CA ARG A 625 2.24 24.86 8.92
C ARG A 625 3.03 23.78 9.63
N CYS A 626 2.62 23.38 10.82
CA CYS A 626 3.31 22.41 11.64
C CYS A 626 2.81 20.99 11.29
N PRO A 627 3.68 19.97 11.29
CA PRO A 627 3.26 18.60 11.01
C PRO A 627 2.38 18.07 12.15
N ARG A 628 1.48 17.13 11.86
CA ARG A 628 0.68 16.41 12.87
C ARG A 628 -0.03 17.34 13.88
N THR A 629 -0.73 18.32 13.37
CA THR A 629 -1.52 19.24 14.19
C THR A 629 -2.98 19.31 13.75
N CYS A 630 -3.89 19.55 14.68
CA CYS A 630 -5.28 19.85 14.39
C CYS A 630 -5.82 20.97 15.27
N LEU A 631 -6.91 21.58 14.82
CA LEU A 631 -7.65 22.61 15.53
C LEU A 631 -9.03 22.07 15.87
N VAL A 632 -9.40 22.18 17.14
CA VAL A 632 -10.72 21.76 17.62
C VAL A 632 -11.35 22.93 18.37
N ARG A 633 -12.66 23.11 18.21
CA ARG A 633 -13.35 24.14 18.99
C ARG A 633 -13.50 23.69 20.44
N HIS A 634 -13.19 24.58 21.38
CA HIS A 634 -13.24 24.28 22.81
C HIS A 634 -14.66 23.99 23.36
N ASP A 635 -15.70 24.35 22.61
CA ASP A 635 -17.13 24.17 22.92
C ASP A 635 -17.69 22.87 22.32
N ARG A 636 -16.83 22.06 21.69
CA ARG A 636 -17.17 20.76 21.10
C ARG A 636 -16.32 19.65 21.72
N PRO A 637 -16.52 19.34 23.01
CA PRO A 637 -15.69 18.39 23.74
C PRO A 637 -15.62 17.01 23.06
N GLU A 638 -16.74 16.54 22.48
CA GLU A 638 -16.81 15.28 21.73
C GLU A 638 -15.78 15.22 20.58
N GLN A 639 -15.58 16.35 19.88
CA GLN A 639 -14.64 16.44 18.76
C GLN A 639 -13.19 16.35 19.22
N ILE A 640 -12.89 16.66 20.48
CA ILE A 640 -11.54 16.54 21.05
C ILE A 640 -11.17 15.06 21.16
N ILE A 641 -12.09 14.24 21.68
CA ILE A 641 -11.89 12.80 21.81
C ILE A 641 -11.71 12.19 20.43
N THR A 642 -12.63 12.46 19.50
CA THR A 642 -12.53 12.01 18.10
C THR A 642 -11.19 12.42 17.48
N ALA A 643 -10.77 13.68 17.64
CA ALA A 643 -9.50 14.15 17.07
C ALA A 643 -8.29 13.39 17.62
N VAL A 644 -8.30 13.00 18.90
CA VAL A 644 -7.22 12.25 19.53
C VAL A 644 -7.26 10.76 19.19
N THR A 645 -8.45 10.16 19.13
CA THR A 645 -8.63 8.71 18.92
C THR A 645 -8.68 8.29 17.45
N GLU A 646 -9.00 9.22 16.56
CA GLU A 646 -9.08 9.00 15.10
C GLU A 646 -8.05 9.84 14.31
N GLY A 647 -7.42 10.84 14.93
CA GLY A 647 -6.36 11.66 14.31
C GLY A 647 -5.00 10.96 14.28
N GLN A 648 -4.01 11.56 13.60
CA GLN A 648 -2.74 10.87 13.31
C GLN A 648 -1.99 10.37 14.57
N CYS A 649 -1.94 9.05 14.79
CA CYS A 649 -1.31 8.45 15.96
C CYS A 649 0.14 8.02 15.70
N ILE A 650 0.96 7.97 16.75
CA ILE A 650 2.30 7.36 16.67
C ILE A 650 2.08 5.85 16.69
N ALA A 651 1.84 5.25 15.53
CA ALA A 651 1.54 3.83 15.42
C ALA A 651 2.70 2.95 15.90
N ALA A 652 3.95 3.37 15.66
CA ALA A 652 5.13 2.72 16.19
C ALA A 652 6.38 3.61 16.12
N ARG A 653 7.43 3.25 16.87
CA ARG A 653 8.77 3.87 16.80
C ARG A 653 9.79 2.89 16.25
N LEU A 654 10.58 3.35 15.28
CA LEU A 654 11.78 2.65 14.78
C LEU A 654 12.98 2.92 15.70
N PRO A 655 13.94 1.98 15.80
CA PRO A 655 15.19 2.18 16.52
C PRO A 655 16.04 3.25 15.82
N GLU A 656 16.78 4.04 16.61
CA GLU A 656 17.64 5.12 16.09
C GLU A 656 18.82 4.59 15.28
N ASP A 657 19.26 3.37 15.59
CA ASP A 657 20.36 2.64 14.97
C ASP A 657 19.86 1.56 13.99
N LEU A 658 18.68 1.73 13.40
CA LEU A 658 18.09 0.77 12.47
C LEU A 658 19.11 0.39 11.38
N PRO A 659 19.52 -0.90 11.30
CA PRO A 659 20.50 -1.32 10.31
C PRO A 659 19.99 -1.07 8.89
N LEU A 660 20.85 -0.51 8.05
CA LEU A 660 20.59 -0.33 6.63
C LEU A 660 20.29 -1.68 5.96
N LEU A 661 19.38 -1.68 4.97
CA LEU A 661 19.24 -2.87 4.12
C LEU A 661 20.55 -3.03 3.33
N PRO A 662 20.94 -4.28 3.00
CA PRO A 662 22.11 -4.50 2.16
C PRO A 662 22.03 -3.61 0.91
N ALA A 663 22.96 -2.67 0.81
CA ALA A 663 23.21 -1.94 -0.41
C ALA A 663 24.32 -2.67 -1.17
N LYS A 664 24.36 -2.49 -2.49
CA LYS A 664 25.40 -3.04 -3.38
C LYS A 664 26.79 -2.97 -2.71
N ALA A 665 27.40 -4.14 -2.51
CA ALA A 665 28.79 -4.26 -2.08
C ALA A 665 29.75 -3.79 -3.18
#